data_AF-A0A944DEV4-F1
#
_entry.id   AF-A0A944DEV4-F1
#
_cell.length_a   1.000
_cell.length_b   1.000
_cell.length_c   1.000
_cell.angle_alpha   90.00
_cell.angle_beta   90.00
_cell.angle_gamma   90.00
#
_symmetry.space_group_name_H-M   'P 1'
#
loop_
_entity.id
_entity.type
_entity.pdbx_description
1 polymer ?
#
loop_
_entity_poly.entity_id
_entity_poly.type
_entity_poly.pdbx_seq_one_letter_code
_entity_poly.pdbx_strand_id
1 'polypeptide(L)'
;MRSLWRRLGQCVFAACLALPGSAAAEPPASLFAHVMTPPGHTQAQIPFPLGALLAQIRPLLESDGPDPMPLVLIPLGRSLQRHTAGAAHYFEAPRVVVAVTGEPAGTDRPLLRDRLYIGYHEAAGVLEVISYNEGAGRFDFEIVDDYRAGATPRLRAGNRGLCLACHQNAAPIFSRQSWDETSANPAIRRLLAAAGGDFYGLPWRHGVDVANAIDDATDRANRLSLAQTVWQHGCASAEPSAAVNCRARLLSRALLARLSGTAAPGLLADDPALAPLAAHWAQHWPEGLPLPDPDIPNRQPFAATLPWQALPTDPAALRRLADVAERFDPLALRAPLEHWRGDDPATLSHVVHAVGQFFADADIAALDQRLRTAPTPSTETLTLACTRRTRPGREDLDCHHASGIALSARRTDTRLWLDQLSLGSGRAHAGLRFERAASGRFVPSGPAPRTAEGAALVAVAITPDSVSLQLADDLAPLRAHIERLAADTLAGRSDALADAPLRRATVLAALLPMPPERTQPVVPRIAERSGVDDPELAPFYRHCGLCHNSTEAFPPGFLHGDRDTVRARIDTCAPRMARRLAMWAAPAGAREKTPMPPPASSQAGDIRHSGDLASMQQWLATRLQASGHAPSRLAAQPYADLPDCAVF
;
A
#
# COMPACT_ATOMS: atom_id res chain seq x y z
N MET A 1 49.34 47.19 -18.14
CA MET A 1 50.41 46.21 -18.42
C MET A 1 49.80 44.82 -18.26
N ARG A 2 49.06 44.34 -19.26
CA ARG A 2 49.53 43.52 -20.39
C ARG A 2 50.12 42.17 -19.94
N SER A 3 49.23 41.16 -20.06
CA SER A 3 49.48 39.79 -20.50
C SER A 3 50.69 39.04 -19.92
N LEU A 4 50.44 38.13 -18.97
CA LEU A 4 51.24 36.90 -18.79
C LEU A 4 50.63 35.85 -17.84
N TRP A 5 49.36 35.97 -17.42
CA TRP A 5 48.71 35.01 -16.50
C TRP A 5 47.55 34.25 -17.16
N ARG A 6 47.71 33.89 -18.44
CA ARG A 6 46.88 32.91 -19.14
C ARG A 6 47.82 32.00 -19.93
N ARG A 7 48.14 30.82 -19.37
CA ARG A 7 48.71 29.60 -19.99
C ARG A 7 49.62 28.89 -18.99
N LEU A 8 49.06 28.32 -17.93
CA LEU A 8 49.73 27.29 -17.10
C LEU A 8 48.74 26.50 -16.20
N GLY A 9 47.48 26.36 -16.64
CA GLY A 9 46.41 25.68 -15.88
C GLY A 9 45.59 24.69 -16.70
N GLN A 10 46.14 24.16 -17.80
CA GLN A 10 45.52 23.16 -18.66
C GLN A 10 46.63 22.22 -19.13
N CYS A 11 46.79 21.05 -18.48
CA CYS A 11 47.32 19.81 -19.09
C CYS A 11 47.60 18.62 -18.13
N VAL A 12 47.26 18.62 -16.82
CA VAL A 12 47.59 17.46 -15.94
C VAL A 12 46.41 16.89 -15.14
N PHE A 13 45.16 17.08 -15.58
CA PHE A 13 44.00 16.39 -14.98
C PHE A 13 43.12 15.74 -16.06
N ALA A 14 43.74 14.94 -16.93
CA ALA A 14 43.04 14.16 -17.95
C ALA A 14 43.66 12.76 -18.08
N ALA A 15 43.70 12.00 -16.98
CA ALA A 15 43.93 10.55 -16.99
C ALA A 15 43.67 9.96 -15.59
N CYS A 16 42.40 9.74 -15.26
CA CYS A 16 41.87 8.74 -14.31
C CYS A 16 40.48 9.19 -13.88
N LEU A 17 39.44 8.74 -14.59
CA LEU A 17 38.06 8.52 -14.13
C LEU A 17 37.22 8.12 -15.36
N ALA A 18 37.63 7.01 -15.98
CA ALA A 18 36.72 6.18 -16.76
C ALA A 18 36.48 4.93 -15.92
N LEU A 19 35.73 5.09 -14.83
CA LEU A 19 35.01 3.95 -14.29
C LEU A 19 34.04 3.53 -15.41
N PRO A 20 34.01 2.26 -15.84
CA PRO A 20 32.91 1.80 -16.67
C PRO A 20 31.64 2.16 -15.91
N GLY A 21 30.77 2.96 -16.53
CA GLY A 21 29.47 3.25 -15.95
C GLY A 21 28.84 1.92 -15.60
N SER A 22 28.70 1.65 -14.30
CA SER A 22 27.83 0.59 -13.85
C SER A 22 26.49 0.94 -14.45
N ALA A 23 26.05 0.17 -15.46
CA ALA A 23 24.64 0.15 -15.82
C ALA A 23 23.93 -0.04 -14.48
N ALA A 24 23.23 1.00 -14.02
CA ALA A 24 22.51 0.94 -12.75
C ALA A 24 21.67 -0.34 -12.82
N ALA A 25 21.91 -1.26 -11.88
CA ALA A 25 21.21 -2.54 -11.87
C ALA A 25 19.71 -2.26 -12.03
N GLU A 26 19.04 -3.02 -12.90
CA GLU A 26 17.61 -2.87 -13.05
C GLU A 26 16.96 -3.01 -11.67
N PRO A 27 16.02 -2.12 -11.30
CA PRO A 27 15.35 -2.22 -10.02
C PRO A 27 14.69 -3.60 -9.95
N PRO A 28 14.60 -4.18 -8.74
CA PRO A 28 13.89 -5.44 -8.57
C PRO A 28 12.44 -5.29 -9.07
N ALA A 29 11.79 -6.40 -9.36
CA ALA A 29 10.44 -6.45 -9.90
C ALA A 29 9.40 -6.50 -8.78
N SER A 30 8.17 -6.09 -9.10
CA SER A 30 7.03 -6.16 -8.18
C SER A 30 6.58 -7.61 -7.93
N LEU A 31 5.81 -7.83 -6.86
CA LEU A 31 5.15 -9.12 -6.60
C LEU A 31 4.27 -9.57 -7.77
N PHE A 32 3.54 -8.67 -8.44
CA PHE A 32 2.76 -9.01 -9.61
C PHE A 32 3.64 -9.55 -10.73
N ALA A 33 4.72 -8.85 -11.08
CA ALA A 33 5.66 -9.32 -12.09
C ALA A 33 6.24 -10.70 -11.74
N HIS A 34 6.57 -10.94 -10.48
CA HIS A 34 7.04 -12.24 -9.99
C HIS A 34 5.97 -13.35 -10.07
N VAL A 35 4.71 -13.07 -9.73
CA VAL A 35 3.61 -14.04 -9.82
C VAL A 35 3.27 -14.38 -11.27
N MET A 36 3.35 -13.39 -12.16
CA MET A 36 3.06 -13.57 -13.59
C MET A 36 4.23 -14.13 -14.37
N THR A 37 5.43 -14.25 -13.80
CA THR A 37 6.60 -14.81 -14.46
C THR A 37 6.79 -16.27 -14.06
N PRO A 38 6.63 -17.24 -15.00
CA PRO A 38 6.85 -18.64 -14.68
C PRO A 38 8.31 -18.92 -14.27
N PRO A 39 8.57 -19.96 -13.46
CA PRO A 39 9.93 -20.35 -13.09
C PRO A 39 10.82 -20.58 -14.33
N GLY A 40 12.03 -20.02 -14.33
CA GLY A 40 12.98 -20.13 -15.45
C GLY A 40 12.76 -19.14 -16.59
N HIS A 41 11.74 -18.28 -16.51
CA HIS A 41 11.49 -17.20 -17.46
C HIS A 41 11.85 -15.84 -16.87
N THR A 42 12.07 -14.85 -17.74
CA THR A 42 12.30 -13.45 -17.37
C THR A 42 11.16 -12.53 -17.81
N GLN A 43 10.26 -13.00 -18.67
CA GLN A 43 9.11 -12.25 -19.16
C GLN A 43 7.82 -12.74 -18.50
N ALA A 44 6.99 -11.80 -18.07
CA ALA A 44 5.68 -12.09 -17.51
C ALA A 44 4.74 -12.67 -18.58
N GLN A 45 4.00 -13.71 -18.20
CA GLN A 45 2.94 -14.34 -18.99
C GLN A 45 1.61 -14.04 -18.30
N ILE A 46 0.91 -13.00 -18.77
CA ILE A 46 -0.31 -12.52 -18.14
C ILE A 46 -1.51 -13.17 -18.85
N PRO A 47 -2.34 -13.97 -18.16
CA PRO A 47 -3.49 -14.62 -18.77
C PRO A 47 -4.60 -13.61 -19.08
N PHE A 48 -5.32 -13.88 -20.18
CA PHE A 48 -6.54 -13.19 -20.59
C PHE A 48 -7.65 -14.25 -20.75
N PRO A 49 -8.91 -13.98 -20.38
CA PRO A 49 -9.47 -12.73 -19.85
C PRO A 49 -9.20 -12.51 -18.36
N LEU A 50 -9.71 -11.40 -17.78
CA LEU A 50 -9.53 -11.05 -16.37
C LEU A 50 -9.87 -12.20 -15.41
N GLY A 51 -10.92 -12.97 -15.70
CA GLY A 51 -11.28 -14.15 -14.91
C GLY A 51 -10.15 -15.19 -14.82
N ALA A 52 -9.37 -15.40 -15.89
CA ALA A 52 -8.22 -16.30 -15.89
C ALA A 52 -7.05 -15.76 -15.06
N LEU A 53 -6.82 -14.43 -15.08
CA LEU A 53 -5.85 -13.76 -14.21
C LEU A 53 -6.20 -13.93 -12.74
N LEU A 54 -7.45 -13.68 -12.36
CA LEU A 54 -7.89 -13.87 -10.98
C LEU A 54 -7.83 -15.34 -10.56
N ALA A 55 -8.15 -16.27 -11.46
CA ALA A 55 -8.03 -17.70 -11.21
C ALA A 55 -6.58 -18.17 -11.00
N GLN A 56 -5.58 -17.50 -11.60
CA GLN A 56 -4.16 -17.78 -11.35
C GLN A 56 -3.69 -17.25 -9.97
N ILE A 57 -4.26 -16.15 -9.49
CA ILE A 57 -3.90 -15.55 -8.19
C ILE A 57 -4.58 -16.29 -7.03
N ARG A 58 -5.86 -16.70 -7.19
CA ARG A 58 -6.69 -17.25 -6.10
C ARG A 58 -6.04 -18.42 -5.32
N PRO A 59 -5.36 -19.40 -5.95
CA PRO A 59 -4.74 -20.52 -5.23
C PRO A 59 -3.54 -20.12 -4.34
N LEU A 60 -3.06 -18.88 -4.44
CA LEU A 60 -1.98 -18.37 -3.59
C LEU A 60 -2.50 -17.88 -2.23
N LEU A 61 -3.82 -17.77 -2.07
CA LEU A 61 -4.49 -17.14 -0.94
C LEU A 61 -5.25 -18.18 -0.11
N GLU A 62 -5.37 -17.93 1.19
CA GLU A 62 -6.23 -18.71 2.07
C GLU A 62 -7.69 -18.58 1.62
N SER A 63 -8.41 -19.70 1.64
CA SER A 63 -9.81 -19.78 1.21
C SER A 63 -10.82 -19.60 2.34
N ASP A 64 -10.36 -19.58 3.59
CA ASP A 64 -11.23 -19.55 4.77
C ASP A 64 -11.56 -18.11 5.15
N GLY A 65 -12.85 -17.77 5.19
CA GLY A 65 -13.33 -16.45 5.62
C GLY A 65 -13.95 -15.61 4.49
N PRO A 66 -13.92 -14.26 4.60
CA PRO A 66 -14.36 -13.34 3.56
C PRO A 66 -13.62 -13.55 2.24
N ASP A 67 -14.20 -13.13 1.10
CA ASP A 67 -13.54 -13.26 -0.20
C ASP A 67 -12.15 -12.60 -0.18
N PRO A 68 -11.05 -13.34 -0.44
CA PRO A 68 -9.69 -12.82 -0.33
C PRO A 68 -9.32 -11.83 -1.44
N MET A 69 -10.20 -11.65 -2.44
CA MET A 69 -10.01 -10.73 -3.56
C MET A 69 -11.29 -9.92 -3.83
N PRO A 70 -11.70 -9.01 -2.91
CA PRO A 70 -12.87 -8.16 -3.11
C PRO A 70 -12.75 -7.34 -4.40
N LEU A 71 -13.89 -7.16 -5.05
CA LEU A 71 -13.98 -6.54 -6.37
C LEU A 71 -15.19 -5.61 -6.46
N VAL A 72 -15.00 -4.47 -7.11
CA VAL A 72 -16.05 -3.49 -7.37
C VAL A 72 -16.08 -3.03 -8.83
N LEU A 73 -17.25 -2.66 -9.33
CA LEU A 73 -17.42 -1.99 -10.63
C LEU A 73 -17.62 -0.49 -10.44
N ILE A 74 -16.93 0.33 -11.23
CA ILE A 74 -16.91 1.79 -11.11
C ILE A 74 -17.19 2.42 -12.50
N PRO A 75 -18.46 2.68 -12.84
CA PRO A 75 -18.84 3.26 -14.14
C PRO A 75 -18.50 4.76 -14.25
N LEU A 76 -18.68 5.51 -13.16
CA LEU A 76 -18.45 6.96 -13.11
C LEU A 76 -17.23 7.27 -12.23
N GLY A 77 -16.10 6.64 -12.52
CA GLY A 77 -14.90 6.69 -11.67
C GLY A 77 -14.03 7.94 -11.83
N ARG A 78 -12.94 7.98 -11.05
CA ARG A 78 -11.93 9.07 -11.03
C ARG A 78 -10.60 8.68 -11.65
N SER A 79 -10.53 7.49 -12.26
CA SER A 79 -9.28 6.95 -12.81
C SER A 79 -8.80 7.72 -14.04
N LEU A 80 -7.56 7.45 -14.45
CA LEU A 80 -7.01 7.96 -15.69
C LEU A 80 -7.88 7.52 -16.88
N GLN A 81 -8.24 6.25 -16.95
CA GLN A 81 -9.00 5.69 -18.08
C GLN A 81 -10.50 6.01 -18.10
N ARG A 82 -11.02 6.82 -17.15
CA ARG A 82 -12.47 7.05 -16.97
C ARG A 82 -13.23 7.55 -18.19
N HIS A 83 -12.55 8.13 -19.18
CA HIS A 83 -13.19 8.66 -20.39
C HIS A 83 -13.15 7.70 -21.59
N THR A 84 -12.44 6.58 -21.49
CA THR A 84 -12.18 5.70 -22.65
C THR A 84 -13.41 4.99 -23.17
N ALA A 85 -14.36 4.61 -22.29
CA ALA A 85 -15.66 4.09 -22.73
C ALA A 85 -16.52 5.16 -23.44
N GLY A 86 -16.31 6.44 -23.17
CA GLY A 86 -17.21 7.51 -23.57
C GLY A 86 -18.51 7.53 -22.75
N ALA A 87 -19.15 8.71 -22.67
CA ALA A 87 -20.27 8.93 -21.76
C ALA A 87 -21.52 8.08 -22.04
N ALA A 88 -21.66 7.58 -23.27
CA ALA A 88 -22.75 6.67 -23.63
C ALA A 88 -22.56 5.24 -23.07
N HIS A 89 -21.33 4.84 -22.76
CA HIS A 89 -20.98 3.44 -22.44
C HIS A 89 -20.43 3.26 -21.02
N TYR A 90 -20.54 4.27 -20.14
CA TYR A 90 -20.02 4.18 -18.77
C TYR A 90 -20.53 2.95 -17.99
N PHE A 91 -21.78 2.55 -18.22
CA PHE A 91 -22.39 1.38 -17.55
C PHE A 91 -22.27 0.07 -18.35
N GLU A 92 -21.85 0.14 -19.61
CA GLU A 92 -21.59 -1.04 -20.45
C GLU A 92 -20.17 -1.56 -20.23
N ALA A 93 -19.19 -0.66 -20.10
CA ALA A 93 -17.79 -0.97 -19.85
C ALA A 93 -17.27 -0.29 -18.57
N PRO A 94 -17.82 -0.61 -17.38
CA PRO A 94 -17.36 -0.02 -16.13
C PRO A 94 -15.94 -0.49 -15.79
N ARG A 95 -15.17 0.38 -15.10
CA ARG A 95 -13.85 -0.03 -14.59
C ARG A 95 -14.03 -1.07 -13.48
N VAL A 96 -13.29 -2.16 -13.56
CA VAL A 96 -13.18 -3.15 -12.49
C VAL A 96 -12.01 -2.77 -11.58
N VAL A 97 -12.19 -2.84 -10.27
CA VAL A 97 -11.10 -2.73 -9.29
C VAL A 97 -11.10 -3.97 -8.41
N VAL A 98 -9.94 -4.57 -8.23
CA VAL A 98 -9.69 -5.73 -7.37
C VAL A 98 -8.56 -5.38 -6.41
N ALA A 99 -8.71 -5.75 -5.13
CA ALA A 99 -7.64 -5.72 -4.15
C ALA A 99 -7.42 -7.11 -3.57
N VAL A 100 -6.19 -7.47 -3.22
CA VAL A 100 -5.92 -8.71 -2.49
C VAL A 100 -5.91 -8.42 -0.99
N THR A 101 -6.87 -9.00 -0.27
CA THR A 101 -7.06 -8.81 1.18
C THR A 101 -6.85 -10.08 2.00
N GLY A 102 -6.83 -11.24 1.34
CA GLY A 102 -6.60 -12.54 1.96
C GLY A 102 -5.14 -12.81 2.30
N GLU A 103 -4.92 -13.55 3.37
CA GLU A 103 -3.62 -14.11 3.77
C GLU A 103 -3.10 -15.13 2.74
N PRO A 104 -1.78 -15.38 2.68
CA PRO A 104 -1.22 -16.39 1.78
C PRO A 104 -1.56 -17.81 2.28
N ALA A 105 -1.86 -18.71 1.35
CA ALA A 105 -2.26 -20.11 1.67
C ALA A 105 -1.19 -20.94 2.41
N GLY A 106 0.02 -20.41 2.56
CA GLY A 106 1.14 -21.07 3.23
C GLY A 106 2.38 -20.17 3.26
N THR A 107 3.38 -20.57 4.03
CA THR A 107 4.62 -19.79 4.20
C THR A 107 5.42 -19.69 2.89
N ASP A 108 5.29 -20.67 2.00
CA ASP A 108 5.95 -20.76 0.69
C ASP A 108 5.27 -19.93 -0.42
N ARG A 109 4.17 -19.25 -0.11
CA ARG A 109 3.44 -18.38 -1.04
C ARG A 109 3.83 -16.91 -0.86
N PRO A 110 3.76 -16.08 -1.92
CA PRO A 110 4.00 -14.65 -1.79
C PRO A 110 2.95 -13.98 -0.91
N LEU A 111 3.35 -13.01 -0.08
CA LEU A 111 2.43 -12.22 0.72
C LEU A 111 1.81 -11.13 -0.17
N LEU A 112 0.63 -11.42 -0.75
CA LEU A 112 -0.08 -10.49 -1.64
C LEU A 112 -1.09 -9.60 -0.89
N ARG A 113 -1.45 -9.97 0.34
CA ARG A 113 -2.32 -9.19 1.22
C ARG A 113 -1.86 -7.74 1.33
N ASP A 114 -2.78 -6.83 1.04
CA ASP A 114 -2.60 -5.37 1.05
C ASP A 114 -1.48 -4.88 0.12
N ARG A 115 -1.01 -5.73 -0.80
CA ARG A 115 0.19 -5.50 -1.63
C ARG A 115 -0.09 -5.57 -3.12
N LEU A 116 -1.26 -6.05 -3.55
CA LEU A 116 -1.63 -6.16 -4.95
C LEU A 116 -3.03 -5.59 -5.21
N TYR A 117 -3.09 -4.65 -6.16
CA TYR A 117 -4.30 -3.98 -6.61
C TYR A 117 -4.32 -3.94 -8.13
N ILE A 118 -5.48 -4.24 -8.73
CA ILE A 118 -5.65 -4.34 -10.17
C ILE A 118 -6.87 -3.51 -10.59
N GLY A 119 -6.66 -2.54 -11.48
CA GLY A 119 -7.71 -1.84 -12.19
C GLY A 119 -7.80 -2.35 -13.63
N TYR A 120 -8.94 -2.86 -14.06
CA TYR A 120 -9.16 -3.27 -15.45
C TYR A 120 -10.18 -2.36 -16.12
N HIS A 121 -9.87 -1.93 -17.34
CA HIS A 121 -10.78 -1.16 -18.17
C HIS A 121 -10.84 -1.74 -19.58
N GLU A 122 -11.95 -2.41 -19.92
CA GLU A 122 -12.10 -3.11 -21.21
C GLU A 122 -12.03 -2.18 -22.40
N ALA A 123 -12.75 -1.04 -22.37
CA ALA A 123 -12.72 -0.08 -23.48
C ALA A 123 -11.32 0.45 -23.80
N ALA A 124 -10.44 0.50 -22.79
CA ALA A 124 -9.04 0.89 -22.96
C ALA A 124 -8.14 -0.30 -23.34
N GLY A 125 -8.56 -1.54 -23.07
CA GLY A 125 -7.73 -2.72 -23.25
C GLY A 125 -6.49 -2.73 -22.36
N VAL A 126 -6.59 -2.19 -21.13
CA VAL A 126 -5.44 -2.08 -20.21
C VAL A 126 -5.75 -2.60 -18.81
N LEU A 127 -4.70 -3.12 -18.13
CA LEU A 127 -4.67 -3.24 -16.67
C LEU A 127 -3.75 -2.17 -16.08
N GLU A 128 -4.22 -1.50 -15.03
CA GLU A 128 -3.41 -0.67 -14.14
C GLU A 128 -3.12 -1.49 -12.89
N VAL A 129 -1.85 -1.78 -12.61
CA VAL A 129 -1.45 -2.61 -11.48
C VAL A 129 -0.64 -1.78 -10.49
N ILE A 130 -1.02 -1.86 -9.22
CA ILE A 130 -0.22 -1.34 -8.11
C ILE A 130 0.22 -2.54 -7.30
N SER A 131 1.52 -2.80 -7.30
CA SER A 131 2.09 -3.98 -6.66
C SER A 131 3.28 -3.62 -5.80
N TYR A 132 3.35 -4.18 -4.60
CA TYR A 132 4.51 -4.02 -3.73
C TYR A 132 5.74 -4.69 -4.35
N ASN A 133 6.88 -4.02 -4.24
CA ASN A 133 8.18 -4.49 -4.65
C ASN A 133 9.04 -4.68 -3.40
N GLU A 134 9.23 -5.93 -3.01
CA GLU A 134 9.96 -6.27 -1.78
C GLU A 134 11.43 -5.86 -1.87
N GLY A 135 12.06 -6.03 -3.03
CA GLY A 135 13.46 -5.65 -3.23
C GLY A 135 13.71 -4.14 -3.25
N ALA A 136 12.68 -3.34 -3.55
CA ALA A 136 12.77 -1.87 -3.56
C ALA A 136 12.12 -1.21 -2.33
N GLY A 137 11.43 -1.98 -1.49
CA GLY A 137 10.75 -1.48 -0.28
C GLY A 137 9.62 -0.49 -0.55
N ARG A 138 8.94 -0.58 -1.71
CA ARG A 138 7.90 0.38 -2.11
C ARG A 138 6.88 -0.25 -3.06
N PHE A 139 5.77 0.42 -3.31
CA PHE A 139 4.88 0.06 -4.42
C PHE A 139 5.42 0.58 -5.76
N ASP A 140 5.32 -0.28 -6.77
CA ASP A 140 5.50 0.08 -8.17
C ASP A 140 4.13 0.17 -8.86
N PHE A 141 4.11 1.01 -9.89
CA PHE A 141 2.95 1.24 -10.75
C PHE A 141 3.29 0.65 -12.10
N GLU A 142 2.47 -0.28 -12.56
CA GLU A 142 2.68 -1.06 -13.77
C GLU A 142 1.44 -1.00 -14.66
N ILE A 143 1.65 -1.09 -15.97
CA ILE A 143 0.58 -1.13 -16.96
C ILE A 143 0.72 -2.43 -17.75
N VAL A 144 -0.41 -3.09 -17.99
CA VAL A 144 -0.51 -4.19 -18.95
C VAL A 144 -1.24 -3.66 -20.16
N ASP A 145 -0.50 -3.42 -21.24
CA ASP A 145 -1.08 -3.05 -22.53
C ASP A 145 -1.69 -4.27 -23.22
N ASP A 146 -2.50 -4.02 -24.24
CA ASP A 146 -3.04 -5.05 -25.13
C ASP A 146 -3.86 -6.13 -24.39
N TYR A 147 -4.47 -5.77 -23.26
CA TYR A 147 -5.30 -6.65 -22.43
C TYR A 147 -6.72 -6.76 -22.99
N ARG A 148 -6.85 -7.38 -24.16
CA ARG A 148 -8.10 -7.54 -24.92
C ARG A 148 -8.06 -8.80 -25.79
N ALA A 149 -9.23 -9.24 -26.24
CA ALA A 149 -9.36 -10.42 -27.09
C ALA A 149 -8.54 -10.27 -28.39
N GLY A 150 -7.85 -11.33 -28.77
CA GLY A 150 -7.03 -11.37 -29.99
C GLY A 150 -5.67 -10.66 -29.91
N ALA A 151 -5.29 -10.14 -28.73
CA ALA A 151 -4.00 -9.51 -28.50
C ALA A 151 -3.21 -10.25 -27.40
N THR A 152 -1.91 -9.97 -27.31
CA THR A 152 -1.02 -10.53 -26.29
C THR A 152 -0.77 -9.48 -25.21
N PRO A 153 -1.18 -9.69 -23.96
CA PRO A 153 -0.89 -8.79 -22.85
C PRO A 153 0.61 -8.49 -22.69
N ARG A 154 0.98 -7.22 -22.51
CA ARG A 154 2.39 -6.80 -22.33
C ARG A 154 2.56 -5.96 -21.08
N LEU A 155 3.34 -6.48 -20.13
CA LEU A 155 3.69 -5.77 -18.90
C LEU A 155 4.78 -4.70 -19.17
N ARG A 156 4.60 -3.53 -18.59
CA ARG A 156 5.62 -2.47 -18.50
C ARG A 156 5.45 -1.64 -17.24
N ALA A 157 6.49 -0.89 -16.89
CA ALA A 157 6.41 0.11 -15.83
C ALA A 157 5.50 1.28 -16.27
N GLY A 158 4.73 1.81 -15.33
CA GLY A 158 4.00 3.07 -15.48
C GLY A 158 4.89 4.29 -15.29
N ASN A 159 4.40 5.46 -15.70
CA ASN A 159 5.10 6.73 -15.46
C ASN A 159 4.94 7.07 -13.98
N ARG A 160 5.91 6.70 -13.14
CA ARG A 160 5.85 6.89 -11.69
C ARG A 160 5.53 8.35 -11.32
N GLY A 161 6.12 9.33 -12.00
CA GLY A 161 5.85 10.75 -11.71
C GLY A 161 4.40 11.15 -11.98
N LEU A 162 3.78 10.60 -13.03
CA LEU A 162 2.34 10.74 -13.29
C LEU A 162 1.52 10.08 -12.17
N CYS A 163 1.87 8.84 -11.80
CA CYS A 163 1.13 8.10 -10.76
C CYS A 163 1.18 8.82 -9.41
N LEU A 164 2.33 9.37 -9.02
CA LEU A 164 2.51 10.06 -7.74
C LEU A 164 1.73 11.37 -7.62
N ALA A 165 1.27 11.97 -8.73
CA ALA A 165 0.38 13.13 -8.67
C ALA A 165 -0.97 12.81 -8.02
N CYS A 166 -1.47 11.58 -8.20
CA CYS A 166 -2.65 11.06 -7.50
C CYS A 166 -2.24 10.28 -6.24
N HIS A 167 -1.32 9.33 -6.39
CA HIS A 167 -0.83 8.44 -5.34
C HIS A 167 0.27 9.12 -4.50
N GLN A 168 -0.12 10.18 -3.79
CA GLN A 168 0.77 11.09 -3.05
C GLN A 168 1.68 10.36 -2.04
N ASN A 169 1.23 9.19 -1.57
CA ASN A 169 1.91 8.37 -0.58
C ASN A 169 2.78 7.27 -1.22
N ALA A 170 2.92 7.28 -2.55
CA ALA A 170 3.56 6.22 -3.33
C ALA A 170 2.98 4.82 -3.06
N ALA A 171 1.67 4.74 -2.82
CA ALA A 171 0.91 3.55 -2.48
C ALA A 171 -0.54 3.66 -3.02
N PRO A 172 -1.36 2.60 -2.98
CA PRO A 172 -2.76 2.64 -3.44
C PRO A 172 -3.58 3.71 -2.72
N ILE A 173 -4.62 4.22 -3.39
CA ILE A 173 -5.58 5.22 -2.87
C ILE A 173 -6.97 4.85 -3.37
N PHE A 174 -7.99 5.02 -2.54
CA PHE A 174 -9.39 4.84 -2.95
C PHE A 174 -10.31 5.79 -2.20
N SER A 175 -11.59 5.76 -2.55
CA SER A 175 -12.57 6.57 -1.85
C SER A 175 -12.91 5.92 -0.52
N ARG A 176 -12.90 6.72 0.55
CA ARG A 176 -13.41 6.29 1.86
C ARG A 176 -14.83 5.74 1.79
N GLN A 177 -15.19 4.92 2.78
CA GLN A 177 -16.56 4.44 3.01
C GLN A 177 -17.61 5.58 2.85
N SER A 178 -18.74 5.35 2.16
CA SER A 178 -19.28 4.11 1.56
C SER A 178 -18.85 3.80 0.12
N TRP A 179 -18.04 4.67 -0.49
CA TRP A 179 -17.62 4.59 -1.89
C TRP A 179 -18.79 4.47 -2.88
N ASP A 180 -19.61 5.53 -2.93
CA ASP A 180 -20.89 5.57 -3.65
C ASP A 180 -20.76 5.63 -5.19
N GLU A 181 -19.54 5.56 -5.72
CA GLU A 181 -19.24 5.40 -7.15
C GLU A 181 -19.16 3.93 -7.59
N THR A 182 -19.29 2.99 -6.67
CA THR A 182 -19.16 1.56 -6.94
C THR A 182 -20.51 0.86 -7.13
N SER A 183 -20.47 -0.39 -7.59
CA SER A 183 -21.59 -1.35 -7.60
C SER A 183 -22.23 -1.59 -6.22
N ALA A 184 -21.61 -1.16 -5.12
CA ALA A 184 -22.24 -1.17 -3.80
C ALA A 184 -23.44 -0.21 -3.74
N ASN A 185 -23.39 0.92 -4.46
CA ASN A 185 -24.49 1.88 -4.53
C ASN A 185 -25.72 1.30 -5.28
N PRO A 186 -26.92 1.30 -4.68
CA PRO A 186 -28.14 0.79 -5.32
C PRO A 186 -28.48 1.44 -6.67
N ALA A 187 -28.23 2.74 -6.84
CA ALA A 187 -28.49 3.45 -8.10
C ALA A 187 -27.56 2.96 -9.22
N ILE A 188 -26.27 2.82 -8.91
CA ILE A 188 -25.28 2.29 -9.84
C ILE A 188 -25.60 0.84 -10.19
N ARG A 189 -25.94 0.01 -9.20
CA ARG A 189 -26.32 -1.38 -9.42
C ARG A 189 -27.53 -1.53 -10.34
N ARG A 190 -28.53 -0.64 -10.21
CA ARG A 190 -29.71 -0.62 -11.08
C ARG A 190 -29.33 -0.28 -12.52
N LEU A 191 -28.45 0.70 -12.74
CA LEU A 191 -27.99 1.08 -14.07
C LEU A 191 -27.11 -0.01 -14.71
N LEU A 192 -26.20 -0.62 -13.95
CA LEU A 192 -25.41 -1.77 -14.41
C LEU A 192 -26.30 -2.97 -14.78
N ALA A 193 -27.34 -3.25 -13.98
CA ALA A 193 -28.29 -4.31 -14.29
C ALA A 193 -29.11 -4.00 -15.56
N ALA A 194 -29.45 -2.74 -15.80
CA ALA A 194 -30.16 -2.29 -16.99
C ALA A 194 -29.29 -2.35 -18.26
N ALA A 195 -27.98 -2.12 -18.13
CA ALA A 195 -27.03 -2.29 -19.24
C ALA A 195 -26.88 -3.75 -19.70
N GLY A 196 -27.22 -4.72 -18.83
CA GLY A 196 -27.39 -6.13 -19.23
C GLY A 196 -26.08 -6.93 -19.43
N GLY A 197 -24.92 -6.39 -19.05
CA GLY A 197 -23.63 -7.07 -19.16
C GLY A 197 -23.44 -8.22 -18.17
N ASP A 198 -22.64 -9.22 -18.55
CA ASP A 198 -22.16 -10.29 -17.66
C ASP A 198 -20.94 -9.88 -16.83
N PHE A 199 -20.29 -8.76 -17.22
CA PHE A 199 -19.09 -8.17 -16.62
C PHE A 199 -18.02 -9.23 -16.35
N TYR A 200 -17.70 -10.01 -17.39
CA TYR A 200 -16.67 -11.06 -17.40
C TYR A 200 -16.96 -12.22 -16.42
N GLY A 201 -18.23 -12.41 -16.05
CA GLY A 201 -18.66 -13.43 -15.10
C GLY A 201 -18.26 -13.15 -13.65
N LEU A 202 -17.90 -11.90 -13.33
CA LEU A 202 -17.40 -11.51 -12.01
C LEU A 202 -18.55 -11.32 -10.99
N PRO A 203 -18.34 -11.63 -9.70
CA PRO A 203 -19.35 -11.46 -8.66
C PRO A 203 -19.49 -10.00 -8.21
N TRP A 204 -20.05 -9.14 -9.05
CA TRP A 204 -20.12 -7.68 -8.82
C TRP A 204 -21.30 -7.21 -7.96
N ARG A 205 -22.22 -8.11 -7.60
CA ARG A 205 -23.40 -7.78 -6.76
C ARG A 205 -23.06 -8.00 -5.29
N HIS A 206 -22.59 -6.97 -4.62
CA HIS A 206 -22.15 -7.02 -3.21
C HIS A 206 -22.66 -5.81 -2.40
N GLY A 207 -22.49 -5.82 -1.08
CA GLY A 207 -22.80 -4.68 -0.22
C GLY A 207 -21.66 -3.66 -0.15
N VAL A 208 -21.78 -2.71 0.79
CA VAL A 208 -20.73 -1.73 1.11
C VAL A 208 -19.54 -2.36 1.83
N ASP A 209 -19.71 -3.54 2.40
CA ASP A 209 -18.67 -4.34 3.07
C ASP A 209 -17.50 -4.68 2.13
N VAL A 210 -17.78 -4.99 0.87
CA VAL A 210 -16.72 -5.27 -0.13
C VAL A 210 -15.93 -4.02 -0.48
N ALA A 211 -16.59 -2.86 -0.61
CA ALA A 211 -15.90 -1.60 -0.85
C ALA A 211 -15.06 -1.18 0.38
N ASN A 212 -15.60 -1.36 1.58
CA ASN A 212 -14.87 -1.13 2.83
C ASN A 212 -13.65 -2.04 2.97
N ALA A 213 -13.73 -3.31 2.57
CA ALA A 213 -12.58 -4.22 2.62
C ALA A 213 -11.40 -3.73 1.75
N ILE A 214 -11.68 -3.08 0.62
CA ILE A 214 -10.67 -2.46 -0.24
C ILE A 214 -10.11 -1.19 0.41
N ASP A 215 -10.97 -0.38 1.03
CA ASP A 215 -10.59 0.82 1.80
C ASP A 215 -9.63 0.47 2.94
N ASP A 216 -10.04 -0.48 3.81
CA ASP A 216 -9.24 -0.98 4.92
C ASP A 216 -7.90 -1.58 4.47
N ALA A 217 -7.87 -2.25 3.31
CA ALA A 217 -6.63 -2.78 2.73
C ALA A 217 -5.68 -1.67 2.31
N THR A 218 -6.22 -0.55 1.83
CA THR A 218 -5.48 0.61 1.37
C THR A 218 -4.85 1.36 2.53
N ASP A 219 -5.56 1.49 3.65
CA ASP A 219 -5.01 1.98 4.91
C ASP A 219 -3.80 1.16 5.36
N ARG A 220 -3.93 -0.16 5.37
CA ARG A 220 -2.84 -1.07 5.73
C ARG A 220 -1.67 -0.99 4.76
N ALA A 221 -1.94 -0.90 3.46
CA ALA A 221 -0.93 -0.78 2.41
C ALA A 221 -0.06 0.47 2.60
N ASN A 222 -0.67 1.62 2.93
CA ASN A 222 0.05 2.88 3.07
C ASN A 222 0.99 2.89 4.30
N ARG A 223 0.71 2.08 5.32
CA ARG A 223 1.61 1.88 6.46
C ARG A 223 2.88 1.10 6.10
N LEU A 224 2.90 0.34 5.00
CA LEU A 224 4.09 -0.42 4.59
C LEU A 224 5.24 0.48 4.15
N SER A 225 4.95 1.56 3.43
CA SER A 225 5.95 2.58 3.05
C SER A 225 6.53 3.27 4.29
N LEU A 226 5.71 3.51 5.30
CA LEU A 226 6.12 4.11 6.57
C LEU A 226 7.05 3.17 7.35
N ALA A 227 6.66 1.90 7.46
CA ALA A 227 7.47 0.86 8.08
C ALA A 227 8.84 0.72 7.39
N GLN A 228 8.90 0.79 6.05
CA GLN A 228 10.18 0.75 5.34
C GLN A 228 11.03 2.00 5.59
N THR A 229 10.44 3.19 5.67
CA THR A 229 11.17 4.41 6.05
C THR A 229 11.80 4.26 7.43
N VAL A 230 11.04 3.78 8.42
CA VAL A 230 11.55 3.53 9.78
C VAL A 230 12.60 2.42 9.79
N TRP A 231 12.38 1.33 9.05
CA TRP A 231 13.32 0.21 8.96
C TRP A 231 14.66 0.63 8.35
N GLN A 232 14.64 1.26 7.18
CA GLN A 232 15.85 1.59 6.42
C GLN A 232 16.63 2.71 7.09
N HIS A 233 15.95 3.77 7.53
CA HIS A 233 16.60 5.00 7.99
C HIS A 233 16.56 5.19 9.51
N GLY A 234 15.52 4.70 10.19
CA GLY A 234 15.28 5.00 11.60
C GLY A 234 16.42 4.54 12.52
N CYS A 235 17.02 3.38 12.28
CA CYS A 235 18.16 2.89 13.07
C CYS A 235 19.53 3.37 12.56
N ALA A 236 19.62 4.35 11.65
CA ALA A 236 20.89 4.81 11.12
C ALA A 236 21.83 5.30 12.24
N SER A 237 23.07 4.82 12.24
CA SER A 237 24.10 5.15 13.22
C SER A 237 25.48 5.15 12.55
N ALA A 238 26.39 5.98 13.06
CA ALA A 238 27.80 5.96 12.65
C ALA A 238 28.50 4.64 13.04
N GLU A 239 27.98 3.93 14.05
CA GLU A 239 28.45 2.62 14.46
C GLU A 239 27.57 1.52 13.83
N PRO A 240 28.09 0.70 12.89
CA PRO A 240 27.28 -0.32 12.20
C PRO A 240 26.63 -1.34 13.14
N SER A 241 27.32 -1.76 14.20
CA SER A 241 26.80 -2.66 15.24
C SER A 241 25.57 -2.09 15.93
N ALA A 242 25.58 -0.79 16.27
CA ALA A 242 24.42 -0.14 16.90
C ALA A 242 23.22 -0.12 15.96
N ALA A 243 23.42 0.17 14.67
CA ALA A 243 22.35 0.17 13.68
C ALA A 243 21.73 -1.22 13.48
N VAL A 244 22.57 -2.26 13.34
CA VAL A 244 22.14 -3.66 13.20
C VAL A 244 21.40 -4.13 14.45
N ASN A 245 21.91 -3.85 15.65
CA ASN A 245 21.27 -4.23 16.92
C ASN A 245 19.92 -3.54 17.12
N CYS A 246 19.79 -2.27 16.69
CA CYS A 246 18.53 -1.55 16.71
C CYS A 246 17.48 -2.22 15.80
N ARG A 247 17.84 -2.59 14.57
CA ARG A 247 16.92 -3.33 13.68
C ARG A 247 16.60 -4.73 14.18
N ALA A 248 17.58 -5.42 14.76
CA ALA A 248 17.39 -6.72 15.41
C ALA A 248 16.35 -6.62 16.56
N ARG A 249 16.46 -5.57 17.39
CA ARG A 249 15.53 -5.31 18.48
C ARG A 249 14.13 -4.99 17.97
N LEU A 250 14.03 -4.16 16.93
CA LEU A 250 12.75 -3.81 16.31
C LEU A 250 12.06 -5.04 15.70
N LEU A 251 12.81 -5.88 14.98
CA LEU A 251 12.34 -7.16 14.45
C LEU A 251 11.85 -8.09 15.56
N SER A 252 12.62 -8.23 16.64
CA SER A 252 12.27 -9.06 17.79
C SER A 252 10.94 -8.59 18.42
N ARG A 253 10.77 -7.28 18.63
CA ARG A 253 9.52 -6.70 19.14
C ARG A 253 8.35 -6.93 18.19
N ALA A 254 8.54 -6.80 16.88
CA ALA A 254 7.50 -7.04 15.87
C ALA A 254 7.02 -8.51 15.86
N LEU A 255 7.95 -9.47 15.85
CA LEU A 255 7.61 -10.90 15.88
C LEU A 255 6.96 -11.29 17.21
N LEU A 256 7.47 -10.80 18.34
CA LEU A 256 6.88 -11.03 19.65
C LEU A 256 5.45 -10.46 19.72
N ALA A 257 5.23 -9.25 19.19
CA ALA A 257 3.90 -8.64 19.19
C ALA A 257 2.91 -9.43 18.34
N ARG A 258 3.36 -10.01 17.22
CA ARG A 258 2.53 -10.90 16.40
C ARG A 258 2.25 -12.24 17.08
N LEU A 259 3.23 -12.83 17.77
CA LEU A 259 3.07 -14.08 18.51
C LEU A 259 2.18 -13.93 19.75
N SER A 260 2.26 -12.81 20.48
CA SER A 260 1.47 -12.54 21.68
C SER A 260 0.11 -11.90 21.40
N GLY A 261 -0.03 -11.26 20.23
CA GLY A 261 -1.22 -10.48 19.86
C GLY A 261 -1.28 -9.09 20.50
N THR A 262 -0.18 -8.62 21.10
CA THR A 262 -0.05 -7.28 21.72
C THR A 262 1.32 -6.67 21.46
N ALA A 263 1.34 -5.39 21.08
CA ALA A 263 2.55 -4.58 21.17
C ALA A 263 2.64 -3.94 22.57
N ALA A 264 3.77 -4.09 23.26
CA ALA A 264 3.98 -3.43 24.53
C ALA A 264 4.12 -1.90 24.31
N PRO A 265 3.30 -1.06 24.96
CA PRO A 265 3.44 0.39 24.88
C PRO A 265 4.72 0.84 25.58
N GLY A 266 5.20 2.04 25.22
CA GLY A 266 6.40 2.62 25.82
C GLY A 266 7.04 3.65 24.89
N LEU A 267 7.93 4.46 25.44
CA LEU A 267 8.67 5.42 24.63
C LEU A 267 9.79 4.70 23.88
N LEU A 268 10.16 5.22 22.70
CA LEU A 268 11.31 4.73 21.94
C LEU A 268 12.60 4.76 22.79
N ALA A 269 12.74 5.81 23.62
CA ALA A 269 13.90 6.04 24.46
C ALA A 269 14.01 5.08 25.66
N ASP A 270 12.94 4.38 26.04
CA ASP A 270 12.93 3.48 27.19
C ASP A 270 13.67 2.16 26.89
N ASP A 271 13.88 1.84 25.62
CA ASP A 271 14.63 0.65 25.19
C ASP A 271 16.04 1.05 24.72
N PRO A 272 17.10 0.76 25.49
CA PRO A 272 18.47 1.14 25.11
C PRO A 272 18.91 0.61 23.74
N ALA A 273 18.38 -0.55 23.31
CA ALA A 273 18.70 -1.09 22.00
C ALA A 273 18.01 -0.31 20.85
N LEU A 274 16.97 0.49 21.15
CA LEU A 274 16.33 1.41 20.21
C LEU A 274 16.86 2.85 20.32
N ALA A 275 17.94 3.09 21.08
CA ALA A 275 18.53 4.43 21.19
C ALA A 275 18.86 5.09 19.83
N PRO A 276 19.40 4.38 18.82
CA PRO A 276 19.59 4.95 17.48
C PRO A 276 18.27 5.42 16.86
N LEU A 277 17.18 4.65 17.03
CA LEU A 277 15.86 5.01 16.53
C LEU A 277 15.30 6.26 17.22
N ALA A 278 15.40 6.34 18.54
CA ALA A 278 14.97 7.52 19.28
C ALA A 278 15.75 8.78 18.87
N ALA A 279 17.07 8.66 18.71
CA ALA A 279 17.93 9.76 18.27
C ALA A 279 17.59 10.22 16.84
N HIS A 280 17.43 9.27 15.91
CA HIS A 280 17.04 9.59 14.53
C HIS A 280 15.67 10.28 14.49
N TRP A 281 14.70 9.81 15.28
CA TRP A 281 13.38 10.41 15.38
C TRP A 281 13.47 11.87 15.84
N ALA A 282 14.20 12.15 16.92
CA ALA A 282 14.37 13.50 17.45
C ALA A 282 15.09 14.44 16.45
N GLN A 283 16.05 13.91 15.68
CA GLN A 283 16.85 14.70 14.76
C GLN A 283 16.17 14.97 13.40
N HIS A 284 15.53 13.95 12.81
CA HIS A 284 15.05 14.01 11.43
C HIS A 284 13.52 14.07 11.33
N TRP A 285 12.80 13.68 12.39
CA TRP A 285 11.33 13.73 12.46
C TRP A 285 10.86 14.47 13.73
N PRO A 286 11.32 15.72 13.99
CA PRO A 286 11.00 16.44 15.23
C PRO A 286 9.51 16.73 15.40
N GLU A 287 8.78 16.95 14.30
CA GLU A 287 7.32 17.14 14.31
C GLU A 287 6.54 15.81 14.28
N GLY A 288 7.26 14.69 14.27
CA GLY A 288 6.74 13.35 14.06
C GLY A 288 6.78 12.91 12.60
N LEU A 289 6.68 11.60 12.40
CA LEU A 289 6.64 10.98 11.08
C LEU A 289 5.18 11.02 10.56
N PRO A 290 4.88 11.69 9.44
CA PRO A 290 3.51 11.86 8.98
C PRO A 290 2.93 10.53 8.48
N LEU A 291 1.75 10.15 9.00
CA LEU A 291 0.97 9.04 8.48
C LEU A 291 0.26 9.54 7.20
N PRO A 292 0.58 8.99 6.02
CA PRO A 292 0.01 9.49 4.78
C PRO A 292 -1.50 9.18 4.69
N ASP A 293 -2.29 10.09 4.10
CA ASP A 293 -3.74 9.93 3.89
C ASP A 293 -4.03 9.24 2.55
N PRO A 294 -4.44 7.97 2.54
CA PRO A 294 -4.81 7.28 1.31
C PRO A 294 -6.19 7.67 0.78
N ASP A 295 -7.02 8.33 1.59
CA ASP A 295 -8.42 8.48 1.31
C ASP A 295 -8.68 9.56 0.28
N ILE A 296 -9.68 9.29 -0.54
CA ILE A 296 -10.31 10.29 -1.39
C ILE A 296 -11.73 10.51 -0.85
N PRO A 297 -12.21 11.75 -0.70
CA PRO A 297 -13.55 11.99 -0.19
C PRO A 297 -14.63 11.28 -1.01
N ASN A 298 -15.62 10.68 -0.35
CA ASN A 298 -16.72 9.97 -0.99
C ASN A 298 -17.54 10.91 -1.89
N ARG A 299 -17.73 10.53 -3.15
CA ARG A 299 -18.54 11.28 -4.13
C ARG A 299 -19.81 10.48 -4.39
N GLN A 300 -20.93 11.18 -4.40
CA GLN A 300 -22.25 10.62 -4.67
C GLN A 300 -22.78 11.14 -6.01
N PRO A 301 -22.57 10.40 -7.13
CA PRO A 301 -23.00 10.87 -8.45
C PRO A 301 -24.51 11.15 -8.53
N PHE A 302 -25.32 10.42 -7.77
CA PHE A 302 -26.79 10.51 -7.83
C PHE A 302 -27.43 11.20 -6.62
N ALA A 303 -26.68 11.95 -5.81
CA ALA A 303 -27.21 12.61 -4.60
C ALA A 303 -28.40 13.55 -4.87
N ALA A 304 -28.43 14.19 -6.05
CA ALA A 304 -29.50 15.09 -6.44
C ALA A 304 -30.73 14.38 -7.03
N THR A 305 -30.66 13.05 -7.25
CA THR A 305 -31.78 12.27 -7.79
C THR A 305 -32.60 11.68 -6.65
N LEU A 306 -33.87 12.05 -6.56
CA LEU A 306 -34.77 11.51 -5.55
C LEU A 306 -35.12 10.05 -5.85
N PRO A 307 -35.41 9.20 -4.84
CA PRO A 307 -35.63 7.76 -5.05
C PRO A 307 -36.71 7.40 -6.09
N TRP A 308 -37.74 8.25 -6.22
CA TRP A 308 -38.84 8.08 -7.17
C TRP A 308 -38.58 8.67 -8.56
N GLN A 309 -37.49 9.41 -8.75
CA GLN A 309 -37.10 9.92 -10.07
C GLN A 309 -36.37 8.85 -10.88
N ALA A 310 -36.56 8.89 -12.19
CA ALA A 310 -35.74 8.10 -13.10
C ALA A 310 -34.28 8.56 -13.01
N LEU A 311 -33.34 7.59 -13.02
CA LEU A 311 -31.93 7.92 -13.08
C LEU A 311 -31.60 8.49 -14.47
N PRO A 312 -30.72 9.49 -14.55
CA PRO A 312 -30.28 10.01 -15.83
C PRO A 312 -29.51 8.92 -16.59
N THR A 313 -29.87 8.75 -17.85
CA THR A 313 -29.26 7.79 -18.78
C THR A 313 -28.79 8.47 -20.06
N ASP A 314 -29.15 9.74 -20.29
CA ASP A 314 -28.67 10.47 -21.45
C ASP A 314 -27.16 10.79 -21.32
N PRO A 315 -26.38 10.66 -22.40
CA PRO A 315 -24.92 10.83 -22.34
C PRO A 315 -24.46 12.20 -21.84
N ALA A 316 -25.22 13.27 -22.09
CA ALA A 316 -24.84 14.62 -21.67
C ALA A 316 -24.96 14.80 -20.14
N ALA A 317 -26.05 14.30 -19.54
CA ALA A 317 -26.19 14.28 -18.10
C ALA A 317 -25.14 13.38 -17.44
N LEU A 318 -24.92 12.18 -17.97
CA LEU A 318 -23.89 11.27 -17.45
C LEU A 318 -22.48 11.88 -17.51
N ARG A 319 -22.14 12.60 -18.59
CA ARG A 319 -20.90 13.35 -18.71
C ARG A 319 -20.74 14.39 -17.60
N ARG A 320 -21.80 15.14 -17.28
CA ARG A 320 -21.78 16.11 -16.16
C ARG A 320 -21.66 15.43 -14.80
N LEU A 321 -22.26 14.25 -14.61
CA LEU A 321 -22.13 13.47 -13.37
C LEU A 321 -20.74 12.83 -13.19
N ALA A 322 -20.08 12.49 -14.29
CA ALA A 322 -18.70 12.01 -14.31
C ALA A 322 -17.68 13.12 -14.05
N ASP A 323 -18.09 14.39 -14.10
CA ASP A 323 -17.22 15.53 -13.88
C ASP A 323 -16.84 15.67 -12.39
N VAL A 324 -15.54 15.75 -12.11
CA VAL A 324 -15.01 15.66 -10.74
C VAL A 324 -14.58 17.03 -10.25
N ALA A 325 -15.26 17.58 -9.24
CA ALA A 325 -14.88 18.84 -8.59
C ALA A 325 -13.59 18.69 -7.76
N GLU A 326 -12.87 19.79 -7.51
CA GLU A 326 -11.58 19.79 -6.76
C GLU A 326 -11.62 18.95 -5.48
N ARG A 327 -12.64 19.15 -4.62
CA ARG A 327 -12.77 18.44 -3.34
C ARG A 327 -12.87 16.92 -3.45
N PHE A 328 -13.18 16.40 -4.64
CA PHE A 328 -13.28 14.97 -4.92
C PHE A 328 -12.17 14.48 -5.87
N ASP A 329 -11.34 15.39 -6.39
CA ASP A 329 -10.30 15.07 -7.38
C ASP A 329 -9.08 14.48 -6.64
N PRO A 330 -8.61 13.26 -6.99
CA PRO A 330 -7.43 12.65 -6.35
C PRO A 330 -6.14 13.48 -6.48
N LEU A 331 -6.13 14.45 -7.39
CA LEU A 331 -5.03 15.39 -7.61
C LEU A 331 -4.98 16.52 -6.57
N ALA A 332 -6.04 16.71 -5.78
CA ALA A 332 -6.03 17.68 -4.69
C ALA A 332 -5.05 17.24 -3.59
N LEU A 333 -4.27 18.18 -3.06
CA LEU A 333 -3.30 17.89 -2.01
C LEU A 333 -4.03 17.46 -0.73
N ARG A 334 -3.58 16.36 -0.12
CA ARG A 334 -4.13 15.83 1.13
C ARG A 334 -3.18 16.07 2.29
N ALA A 335 -3.75 16.43 3.44
CA ALA A 335 -2.99 16.51 4.68
C ALA A 335 -2.73 15.09 5.20
N PRO A 336 -1.65 14.85 5.96
CA PRO A 336 -1.48 13.58 6.65
C PRO A 336 -2.60 13.35 7.67
N LEU A 337 -2.93 12.08 7.92
CA LEU A 337 -3.97 11.69 8.89
C LEU A 337 -3.56 12.05 10.33
N GLU A 338 -2.29 11.84 10.65
CA GLU A 338 -1.68 12.12 11.94
C GLU A 338 -0.15 12.20 11.81
N HIS A 339 0.54 12.49 12.92
CA HIS A 339 2.00 12.43 13.01
C HIS A 339 2.40 11.52 14.17
N TRP A 340 3.27 10.54 13.91
CA TRP A 340 3.82 9.67 14.95
C TRP A 340 5.03 10.33 15.61
N ARG A 341 4.86 10.78 16.85
CA ARG A 341 5.88 11.52 17.60
C ARG A 341 6.71 10.62 18.51
N GLY A 342 8.02 10.84 18.57
CA GLY A 342 8.92 9.96 19.34
C GLY A 342 8.71 10.00 20.87
N ASP A 343 8.05 11.05 21.37
CA ASP A 343 7.68 11.26 22.76
C ASP A 343 6.26 10.77 23.11
N ASP A 344 5.52 10.20 22.13
CA ASP A 344 4.22 9.56 22.35
C ASP A 344 4.41 8.05 22.64
N PRO A 345 3.93 7.53 23.78
CA PRO A 345 3.98 6.09 24.10
C PRO A 345 3.28 5.18 23.07
N ALA A 346 2.36 5.70 22.26
CA ALA A 346 1.70 4.95 21.20
C ALA A 346 2.60 4.70 19.98
N THR A 347 3.60 5.57 19.73
CA THR A 347 4.45 5.50 18.53
C THR A 347 5.22 4.19 18.43
N LEU A 348 5.80 3.69 19.52
CA LEU A 348 6.49 2.40 19.50
C LEU A 348 5.53 1.27 19.13
N SER A 349 4.29 1.28 19.64
CA SER A 349 3.29 0.28 19.29
C SER A 349 2.89 0.36 17.83
N HIS A 350 2.72 1.57 17.28
CA HIS A 350 2.43 1.78 15.86
C HIS A 350 3.55 1.27 14.96
N VAL A 351 4.81 1.60 15.29
CA VAL A 351 5.99 1.15 14.55
C VAL A 351 6.12 -0.37 14.59
N VAL A 352 6.01 -0.97 15.78
CA VAL A 352 6.06 -2.44 15.97
C VAL A 352 4.95 -3.14 15.19
N HIS A 353 3.74 -2.58 15.22
CA HIS A 353 2.61 -3.11 14.44
C HIS A 353 2.86 -3.00 12.93
N ALA A 354 3.34 -1.86 12.44
CA ALA A 354 3.60 -1.62 11.02
C ALA A 354 4.72 -2.51 10.48
N VAL A 355 5.82 -2.70 11.22
CA VAL A 355 6.86 -3.69 10.91
C VAL A 355 6.28 -5.11 10.96
N GLY A 356 5.41 -5.38 11.93
CA GLY A 356 4.69 -6.64 12.04
C GLY A 356 3.89 -7.00 10.79
N GLN A 357 3.37 -6.05 10.02
CA GLN A 357 2.59 -6.28 8.78
C GLN A 357 3.42 -6.91 7.63
N PHE A 358 4.73 -7.10 7.80
CA PHE A 358 5.59 -7.82 6.84
C PHE A 358 5.55 -9.34 6.99
N PHE A 359 4.89 -9.84 8.03
CA PHE A 359 4.78 -11.28 8.30
C PHE A 359 3.34 -11.73 8.14
N ALA A 360 3.12 -12.81 7.40
CA ALA A 360 1.80 -13.40 7.20
C ALA A 360 1.31 -14.08 8.48
N ASP A 361 0.00 -14.22 8.64
CA ASP A 361 -0.56 -15.03 9.74
C ASP A 361 -0.08 -16.49 9.66
N ALA A 362 0.05 -17.04 8.44
CA ALA A 362 0.65 -18.35 8.20
C ALA A 362 2.10 -18.45 8.71
N ASP A 363 2.90 -17.38 8.63
CA ASP A 363 4.27 -17.36 9.16
C ASP A 363 4.26 -17.44 10.68
N ILE A 364 3.40 -16.65 11.31
CA ILE A 364 3.30 -16.57 12.76
C ILE A 364 2.81 -17.90 13.32
N ALA A 365 1.83 -18.54 12.68
CA ALA A 365 1.35 -19.86 13.06
C ALA A 365 2.44 -20.93 12.93
N ALA A 366 3.19 -20.94 11.81
CA ALA A 366 4.29 -21.89 11.59
C ALA A 366 5.46 -21.65 12.56
N LEU A 367 5.79 -20.38 12.84
CA LEU A 367 6.80 -20.01 13.83
C LEU A 367 6.40 -20.47 15.23
N ASP A 368 5.17 -20.18 15.67
CA ASP A 368 4.69 -20.61 16.98
C ASP A 368 4.71 -22.13 17.11
N GLN A 369 4.28 -22.87 16.07
CA GLN A 369 4.38 -24.33 16.06
C GLN A 369 5.84 -24.81 16.22
N ARG A 370 6.79 -24.20 15.49
CA ARG A 370 8.21 -24.56 15.58
C ARG A 370 8.75 -24.32 16.99
N LEU A 371 8.44 -23.18 17.59
CA LEU A 371 8.87 -22.82 18.95
C LEU A 371 8.31 -23.78 19.99
N ARG A 372 7.02 -24.14 19.92
CA ARG A 372 6.39 -25.10 20.85
C ARG A 372 7.01 -26.50 20.79
N THR A 373 7.51 -26.92 19.63
CA THR A 373 8.17 -28.23 19.45
C THR A 373 9.66 -28.23 19.76
N ALA A 374 10.27 -27.05 19.92
CA ALA A 374 11.67 -26.94 20.26
C ALA A 374 11.90 -27.31 21.72
N PRO A 375 13.04 -27.96 22.07
CA PRO A 375 13.39 -28.18 23.47
C PRO A 375 13.43 -26.85 24.23
N THR A 376 12.61 -26.72 25.26
CA THR A 376 12.55 -25.49 26.05
C THR A 376 13.51 -25.55 27.23
N PRO A 377 14.46 -24.60 27.35
CA PRO A 377 15.53 -24.69 28.35
C PRO A 377 15.06 -24.34 29.76
N SER A 378 13.96 -23.60 29.92
CA SER A 378 13.43 -23.20 31.23
C SER A 378 11.90 -23.14 31.24
N THR A 379 11.31 -23.68 32.30
CA THR A 379 9.89 -23.49 32.59
C THR A 379 9.71 -22.99 34.01
N GLU A 380 8.90 -21.95 34.17
CA GLU A 380 8.44 -21.45 35.46
C GLU A 380 7.07 -22.03 35.78
N THR A 381 6.82 -22.36 37.05
CA THR A 381 5.50 -22.80 37.51
C THR A 381 4.92 -21.79 38.48
N LEU A 382 3.75 -21.26 38.17
CA LEU A 382 3.03 -20.30 38.99
C LEU A 382 1.78 -20.95 39.58
N THR A 383 1.66 -21.00 40.89
CA THR A 383 0.47 -21.52 41.57
C THR A 383 -0.54 -20.42 41.80
N LEU A 384 -1.77 -20.64 41.36
CA LEU A 384 -2.85 -19.67 41.43
C LEU A 384 -3.70 -19.89 42.69
N ALA A 385 -4.19 -18.79 43.26
CA ALA A 385 -5.24 -18.82 44.27
C ALA A 385 -6.59 -18.93 43.56
N CYS A 386 -7.38 -19.97 43.87
CA CYS A 386 -8.58 -20.30 43.12
C CYS A 386 -9.82 -20.48 44.00
N THR A 387 -10.95 -19.95 43.54
CA THR A 387 -12.28 -20.36 43.96
C THR A 387 -12.76 -21.48 43.05
N ARG A 388 -13.15 -22.62 43.63
CA ARG A 388 -13.61 -23.81 42.89
C ARG A 388 -15.09 -24.06 43.12
N ARG A 389 -15.82 -24.36 42.07
CA ARG A 389 -17.25 -24.71 42.13
C ARG A 389 -17.50 -26.01 41.38
N THR A 390 -17.70 -27.09 42.13
CA THR A 390 -17.98 -28.42 41.56
C THR A 390 -19.43 -28.55 41.15
N ARG A 391 -19.67 -29.10 39.96
CA ARG A 391 -20.97 -29.48 39.41
C ARG A 391 -20.89 -30.91 38.88
N PRO A 392 -22.03 -31.60 38.64
CA PRO A 392 -22.01 -32.92 38.01
C PRO A 392 -21.26 -32.89 36.67
N GLY A 393 -20.16 -33.63 36.57
CA GLY A 393 -19.32 -33.74 35.36
C GLY A 393 -18.51 -32.49 34.98
N ARG A 394 -18.45 -31.46 35.84
CA ARG A 394 -17.76 -30.20 35.54
C ARG A 394 -17.26 -29.49 36.79
N GLU A 395 -16.09 -28.86 36.71
CA GLU A 395 -15.58 -27.95 37.74
C GLU A 395 -15.38 -26.57 37.12
N ASP A 396 -15.97 -25.53 37.74
CA ASP A 396 -15.74 -24.14 37.37
C ASP A 396 -14.62 -23.57 38.26
N LEU A 397 -13.62 -22.96 37.64
CA LEU A 397 -12.45 -22.37 38.29
C LEU A 397 -12.42 -20.86 38.07
N ASP A 398 -12.15 -20.13 39.13
CA ASP A 398 -11.90 -18.69 39.09
C ASP A 398 -10.62 -18.42 39.89
N CYS A 399 -9.54 -18.09 39.18
CA CYS A 399 -8.18 -18.14 39.70
C CYS A 399 -7.44 -16.82 39.45
N HIS A 400 -6.59 -16.42 40.39
CA HIS A 400 -5.76 -15.22 40.31
C HIS A 400 -4.38 -15.41 40.92
N HIS A 401 -3.46 -14.52 40.57
CA HIS A 401 -2.10 -14.44 41.10
C HIS A 401 -1.66 -12.98 41.27
N ALA A 402 -0.71 -12.72 42.17
CA ALA A 402 -0.24 -11.37 42.49
C ALA A 402 0.40 -10.64 41.30
N SER A 403 0.89 -11.36 40.30
CA SER A 403 1.46 -10.79 39.06
C SER A 403 0.41 -10.28 38.06
N GLY A 404 -0.88 -10.26 38.43
CA GLY A 404 -1.97 -9.86 37.53
C GLY A 404 -2.45 -10.97 36.59
N ILE A 405 -1.96 -12.19 36.75
CA ILE A 405 -2.51 -13.35 36.05
C ILE A 405 -3.88 -13.68 36.64
N ALA A 406 -4.87 -13.87 35.77
CA ALA A 406 -6.20 -14.30 36.15
C ALA A 406 -6.78 -15.24 35.09
N LEU A 407 -7.54 -16.25 35.51
CA LEU A 407 -8.30 -17.09 34.59
C LEU A 407 -9.66 -17.48 35.15
N SER A 408 -10.62 -17.59 34.25
CA SER A 408 -11.91 -18.22 34.48
C SER A 408 -12.01 -19.41 33.54
N ALA A 409 -12.32 -20.59 34.08
CA ALA A 409 -12.29 -21.82 33.32
C ALA A 409 -13.37 -22.83 33.69
N ARG A 410 -13.69 -23.69 32.72
CA ARG A 410 -14.55 -24.86 32.87
C ARG A 410 -13.74 -26.11 32.58
N ARG A 411 -13.61 -26.98 33.58
CA ARG A 411 -12.88 -28.24 33.49
C ARG A 411 -13.82 -29.42 33.43
N THR A 412 -13.49 -30.37 32.57
CA THR A 412 -13.99 -31.75 32.54
C THR A 412 -12.81 -32.72 32.70
N ASP A 413 -13.05 -34.03 32.70
CA ASP A 413 -11.98 -35.01 32.87
C ASP A 413 -10.95 -34.99 31.73
N THR A 414 -11.35 -34.58 30.52
CA THR A 414 -10.48 -34.62 29.33
C THR A 414 -10.19 -33.25 28.72
N ARG A 415 -10.96 -32.22 29.07
CA ARG A 415 -10.85 -30.88 28.48
C ARG A 415 -10.88 -29.78 29.53
N LEU A 416 -10.14 -28.72 29.25
CA LEU A 416 -10.17 -27.45 29.98
C LEU A 416 -10.51 -26.34 28.99
N TRP A 417 -11.53 -25.57 29.30
CA TRP A 417 -11.94 -24.40 28.53
C TRP A 417 -11.66 -23.15 29.34
N LEU A 418 -10.79 -22.25 28.86
CA LEU A 418 -10.59 -20.95 29.49
C LEU A 418 -11.55 -19.94 28.86
N ASP A 419 -12.56 -19.53 29.62
CA ASP A 419 -13.51 -18.51 29.19
C ASP A 419 -12.83 -17.14 29.11
N GLN A 420 -11.96 -16.86 30.07
CA GLN A 420 -11.09 -15.69 30.13
C GLN A 420 -9.71 -16.08 30.66
N LEU A 421 -8.66 -15.50 30.10
CA LEU A 421 -7.28 -15.60 30.58
C LEU A 421 -6.59 -14.24 30.43
N SER A 422 -6.04 -13.72 31.51
CA SER A 422 -5.11 -12.59 31.52
C SER A 422 -3.73 -13.09 31.95
N LEU A 423 -2.70 -12.74 31.20
CA LEU A 423 -1.30 -13.09 31.49
C LEU A 423 -0.51 -11.83 31.89
N GLY A 424 -0.88 -11.25 33.04
CA GLY A 424 -0.27 -10.01 33.54
C GLY A 424 -0.80 -8.77 32.82
N SER A 425 0.10 -7.94 32.30
CA SER A 425 -0.22 -6.75 31.50
C SER A 425 -0.51 -7.04 30.02
N GLY A 426 -0.46 -8.32 29.62
CA GLY A 426 -0.73 -8.76 28.25
C GLY A 426 -2.21 -8.71 27.86
N ARG A 427 -2.51 -9.17 26.64
CA ARG A 427 -3.88 -9.25 26.12
C ARG A 427 -4.73 -10.19 26.98
N ALA A 428 -5.99 -9.81 27.19
CA ALA A 428 -6.99 -10.77 27.62
C ALA A 428 -7.34 -11.73 26.46
N HIS A 429 -7.25 -13.04 26.72
CA HIS A 429 -7.66 -14.09 25.82
C HIS A 429 -9.02 -14.66 26.23
N ALA A 430 -9.80 -15.10 25.25
CA ALA A 430 -11.12 -15.67 25.48
C ALA A 430 -11.30 -16.94 24.66
N GLY A 431 -12.03 -17.91 25.21
CA GLY A 431 -12.42 -19.13 24.50
C GLY A 431 -11.28 -20.09 24.16
N LEU A 432 -10.22 -20.12 24.98
CA LEU A 432 -9.07 -20.99 24.73
C LEU A 432 -9.40 -22.44 25.12
N ARG A 433 -8.94 -23.38 24.29
CA ARG A 433 -9.18 -24.81 24.47
C ARG A 433 -7.89 -25.52 24.82
N PHE A 434 -7.99 -26.39 25.83
CA PHE A 434 -6.88 -27.21 26.28
C PHE A 434 -7.35 -28.67 26.39
N GLU A 435 -6.44 -29.59 26.04
CA GLU A 435 -6.64 -31.03 26.07
C GLU A 435 -5.75 -31.70 27.11
N ARG A 436 -6.25 -32.76 27.73
CA ARG A 436 -5.49 -33.50 28.73
C ARG A 436 -4.42 -34.37 28.07
N ALA A 437 -3.15 -34.03 28.28
CA ALA A 437 -2.01 -34.82 27.85
C ALA A 437 -1.85 -36.09 28.70
N ALA A 438 -1.03 -37.04 28.22
CA ALA A 438 -0.69 -38.28 28.95
C ALA A 438 -0.05 -38.01 30.32
N SER A 439 0.63 -36.87 30.48
CA SER A 439 1.18 -36.38 31.76
C SER A 439 0.11 -35.98 32.78
N GLY A 440 -1.16 -35.94 32.38
CA GLY A 440 -2.30 -35.49 33.20
C GLY A 440 -2.48 -33.97 33.27
N ARG A 441 -1.56 -33.20 32.65
CA ARG A 441 -1.66 -31.74 32.48
C ARG A 441 -2.55 -31.39 31.29
N PHE A 442 -3.15 -30.20 31.33
CA PHE A 442 -3.90 -29.64 30.21
C PHE A 442 -2.97 -28.80 29.33
N VAL A 443 -2.89 -29.07 28.03
CA VAL A 443 -2.04 -28.36 27.05
C VAL A 443 -2.91 -27.65 26.00
N PRO A 444 -2.49 -26.49 25.46
CA PRO A 444 -3.29 -25.77 24.46
C PRO A 444 -3.54 -26.63 23.21
N SER A 445 -4.77 -26.62 22.69
CA SER A 445 -5.13 -27.26 21.41
C SER A 445 -4.72 -26.42 20.18
N GLY A 446 -4.29 -25.17 20.38
CA GLY A 446 -3.94 -24.21 19.32
C GLY A 446 -2.69 -23.39 19.69
N PRO A 447 -2.54 -22.17 19.13
CA PRO A 447 -1.47 -21.26 19.53
C PRO A 447 -1.40 -21.07 21.04
N ALA A 448 -0.19 -21.11 21.60
CA ALA A 448 0.00 -20.94 23.04
C ALA A 448 -0.13 -19.45 23.38
N PRO A 449 -1.01 -19.05 24.32
CA PRO A 449 -1.06 -17.66 24.76
C PRO A 449 0.25 -17.31 25.50
N ARG A 450 0.70 -16.07 25.36
CA ARG A 450 2.01 -15.60 25.84
C ARG A 450 1.86 -14.40 26.77
N THR A 451 2.77 -14.25 27.73
CA THR A 451 2.91 -13.00 28.49
C THR A 451 3.42 -11.87 27.59
N ALA A 452 3.41 -10.62 28.09
CA ALA A 452 3.97 -9.47 27.36
C ALA A 452 5.48 -9.63 27.09
N GLU A 453 6.19 -10.35 27.96
CA GLU A 453 7.61 -10.67 27.87
C GLU A 453 7.87 -11.88 26.94
N GLY A 454 6.81 -12.58 26.54
CA GLY A 454 6.85 -13.65 25.55
C GLY A 454 6.86 -15.08 26.09
N ALA A 455 6.77 -15.27 27.41
CA ALA A 455 6.69 -16.60 28.00
C ALA A 455 5.37 -17.29 27.62
N ALA A 456 5.46 -18.47 27.02
CA ALA A 456 4.30 -19.23 26.54
C ALA A 456 3.64 -20.06 27.64
N LEU A 457 2.31 -20.02 27.74
CA LEU A 457 1.56 -20.94 28.59
C LEU A 457 1.49 -22.33 27.92
N VAL A 458 2.39 -23.21 28.33
CA VAL A 458 2.54 -24.55 27.74
C VAL A 458 1.66 -25.59 28.42
N ALA A 459 1.30 -25.40 29.68
CA ALA A 459 0.43 -26.33 30.39
C ALA A 459 -0.29 -25.69 31.60
N VAL A 460 -1.44 -26.25 31.93
CA VAL A 460 -2.17 -26.02 33.18
C VAL A 460 -2.23 -27.33 33.95
N ALA A 461 -1.68 -27.35 35.17
CA ALA A 461 -1.79 -28.46 36.09
C ALA A 461 -2.94 -28.18 37.07
N ILE A 462 -3.86 -29.15 37.20
CA ILE A 462 -4.98 -29.04 38.12
C ILE A 462 -4.97 -30.28 39.00
N THR A 463 -4.72 -30.07 40.29
CA THR A 463 -4.78 -31.08 41.35
C THR A 463 -5.96 -30.76 42.29
N PRO A 464 -6.29 -31.63 43.25
CA PRO A 464 -7.28 -31.29 44.29
C PRO A 464 -6.91 -30.03 45.06
N ASP A 465 -5.62 -29.83 45.35
CA ASP A 465 -5.13 -28.79 46.26
C ASP A 465 -4.69 -27.51 45.54
N SER A 466 -4.33 -27.61 44.26
CA SER A 466 -3.73 -26.49 43.52
C SER A 466 -4.13 -26.43 42.05
N VAL A 467 -4.12 -25.22 41.52
CA VAL A 467 -4.10 -24.95 40.08
C VAL A 467 -2.79 -24.21 39.80
N SER A 468 -2.00 -24.71 38.87
CA SER A 468 -0.72 -24.10 38.51
C SER A 468 -0.58 -23.94 37.00
N LEU A 469 -0.03 -22.82 36.57
CA LEU A 469 0.35 -22.55 35.19
C LEU A 469 1.83 -22.90 35.00
N GLN A 470 2.15 -23.49 33.87
CA GLN A 470 3.53 -23.67 33.43
C GLN A 470 3.81 -22.70 32.28
N LEU A 471 4.69 -21.73 32.54
CA LEU A 471 5.16 -20.76 31.56
C LEU A 471 6.54 -21.19 31.07
N ALA A 472 6.79 -21.06 29.77
CA ALA A 472 8.04 -21.49 29.16
C ALA A 472 8.67 -20.38 28.33
N ASP A 473 9.98 -20.18 28.46
CA ASP A 473 10.76 -19.30 27.57
C ASP A 473 11.17 -20.09 26.32
N ASP A 474 10.18 -20.32 25.45
CA ASP A 474 10.36 -21.02 24.18
C ASP A 474 10.87 -20.10 23.06
N LEU A 475 11.16 -18.82 23.34
CA LEU A 475 11.68 -17.85 22.38
C LEU A 475 13.20 -17.92 22.18
N ALA A 476 13.91 -18.74 22.97
CA ALA A 476 15.36 -18.91 22.83
C ALA A 476 15.82 -19.24 21.38
N PRO A 477 15.16 -20.14 20.62
CA PRO A 477 15.51 -20.41 19.23
C PRO A 477 15.34 -19.19 18.31
N LEU A 478 14.31 -18.38 18.55
CA LEU A 478 14.07 -17.15 17.80
C LEU A 478 15.12 -16.09 18.09
N ARG A 479 15.47 -15.89 19.37
CA ARG A 479 16.56 -14.96 19.77
C ARG A 479 17.89 -15.36 19.13
N ALA A 480 18.26 -16.63 19.23
CA ALA A 480 19.49 -17.14 18.60
C ALA A 480 19.49 -16.99 17.07
N HIS A 481 18.32 -17.05 16.42
CA HIS A 481 18.20 -16.77 14.99
C HIS A 481 18.45 -15.30 14.66
N ILE A 482 17.83 -14.38 15.40
CA ILE A 482 18.02 -12.94 15.21
C ILE A 482 19.49 -12.53 15.48
N GLU A 483 20.13 -13.12 16.50
CA GLU A 483 21.55 -12.92 16.79
C GLU A 483 22.45 -13.40 15.64
N ARG A 484 22.15 -14.56 15.04
CA ARG A 484 22.86 -15.04 13.85
C ARG A 484 22.67 -14.10 12.66
N LEU A 485 21.45 -13.63 12.40
CA LEU A 485 21.19 -12.64 11.35
C LEU A 485 22.02 -11.37 11.57
N ALA A 486 22.10 -10.88 12.81
CA ALA A 486 22.92 -9.71 13.13
C ALA A 486 24.40 -9.96 12.86
N ALA A 487 24.93 -11.11 13.28
CA ALA A 487 26.31 -11.50 13.02
C ALA A 487 26.61 -11.68 11.52
N ASP A 488 25.68 -12.27 10.76
CA ASP A 488 25.78 -12.43 9.31
C ASP A 488 25.74 -11.08 8.58
N THR A 489 24.90 -10.15 9.03
CA THR A 489 24.85 -8.80 8.47
C THR A 489 26.13 -8.01 8.74
N LEU A 490 26.65 -8.06 9.96
CA LEU A 490 27.92 -7.40 10.29
C LEU A 490 29.11 -8.02 9.54
N ALA A 491 29.03 -9.29 9.17
CA ALA A 491 30.02 -9.97 8.35
C ALA A 491 29.80 -9.82 6.84
N GLY A 492 28.78 -9.09 6.39
CA GLY A 492 28.45 -8.89 4.98
C GLY A 492 27.90 -10.13 4.26
N ARG A 493 27.45 -11.15 5.00
CA ARG A 493 26.84 -12.37 4.44
C ARG A 493 25.33 -12.24 4.21
N SER A 494 24.71 -11.21 4.79
CA SER A 494 23.28 -10.94 4.71
C SER A 494 23.02 -9.45 4.78
N ASP A 495 22.00 -8.95 4.09
CA ASP A 495 21.51 -7.57 4.23
C ASP A 495 20.25 -7.49 5.11
N ALA A 496 19.84 -8.60 5.73
CA ALA A 496 18.57 -8.72 6.44
C ALA A 496 18.34 -7.65 7.51
N LEU A 497 19.41 -7.21 8.19
CA LEU A 497 19.38 -6.16 9.23
C LEU A 497 20.23 -4.93 8.85
N ALA A 498 20.57 -4.79 7.56
CA ALA A 498 21.21 -3.61 7.00
C ALA A 498 20.18 -2.49 6.76
N ASP A 499 20.58 -1.43 6.08
CA ASP A 499 19.69 -0.36 5.57
C ASP A 499 18.93 -0.74 4.29
N ALA A 500 19.00 -2.02 3.88
CA ALA A 500 18.20 -2.57 2.80
C ALA A 500 16.72 -2.72 3.19
N PRO A 501 15.80 -2.84 2.21
CA PRO A 501 14.39 -3.10 2.48
C PRO A 501 14.13 -4.33 3.35
N LEU A 502 13.17 -4.21 4.27
CA LEU A 502 12.67 -5.35 5.04
C LEU A 502 11.97 -6.33 4.09
N ARG A 503 12.52 -7.55 3.98
CA ARG A 503 12.00 -8.61 3.12
C ARG A 503 11.64 -9.82 3.96
N ARG A 504 10.39 -10.25 3.84
CA ARG A 504 9.80 -11.38 4.59
C ARG A 504 10.64 -12.64 4.46
N ALA A 505 11.00 -13.02 3.22
CA ALA A 505 11.80 -14.20 2.93
C ALA A 505 13.22 -14.12 3.53
N THR A 506 13.91 -12.98 3.38
CA THR A 506 15.28 -12.79 3.88
C THR A 506 15.38 -12.96 5.40
N VAL A 507 14.35 -12.53 6.14
CA VAL A 507 14.35 -12.62 7.61
C VAL A 507 13.95 -14.00 8.12
N LEU A 508 13.03 -14.69 7.44
CA LEU A 508 12.43 -15.94 7.93
C LEU A 508 12.99 -17.24 7.31
N ALA A 509 13.76 -17.16 6.21
CA ALA A 509 14.19 -18.34 5.44
C ALA A 509 14.93 -19.43 6.24
N ALA A 510 15.65 -19.08 7.31
CA ALA A 510 16.33 -20.10 8.14
C ALA A 510 15.40 -20.75 9.19
N LEU A 511 14.21 -20.20 9.43
CA LEU A 511 13.24 -20.72 10.40
C LEU A 511 12.09 -21.47 9.72
N LEU A 512 11.64 -20.99 8.56
CA LEU A 512 10.43 -21.44 7.88
C LEU A 512 10.70 -21.70 6.39
N PRO A 513 9.92 -22.58 5.74
CA PRO A 513 10.00 -22.74 4.29
C PRO A 513 9.43 -21.47 3.63
N MET A 514 10.31 -20.68 3.02
CA MET A 514 9.96 -19.44 2.33
C MET A 514 9.96 -19.64 0.82
N PRO A 515 9.26 -18.78 0.03
CA PRO A 515 9.36 -18.83 -1.42
C PRO A 515 10.83 -18.70 -1.84
N PRO A 516 11.33 -19.52 -2.77
CA PRO A 516 12.71 -19.42 -3.21
C PRO A 516 12.94 -18.10 -3.92
N GLU A 517 14.16 -17.58 -3.84
CA GLU A 517 14.58 -16.47 -4.68
C GLU A 517 14.49 -16.89 -6.16
N ARG A 518 13.74 -16.12 -6.96
CA ARG A 518 13.49 -16.41 -8.37
C ARG A 518 14.33 -15.48 -9.24
N THR A 519 14.56 -15.92 -10.48
CA THR A 519 15.10 -15.06 -11.54
C THR A 519 14.29 -13.76 -11.61
N GLN A 520 14.98 -12.62 -11.59
CA GLN A 520 14.38 -11.29 -11.65
C GLN A 520 13.58 -11.14 -12.96
N PRO A 521 12.25 -10.89 -12.90
CA PRO A 521 11.49 -10.51 -14.08
C PRO A 521 11.99 -9.18 -14.64
N VAL A 522 12.02 -9.07 -15.96
CA VAL A 522 12.30 -7.81 -16.64
C VAL A 522 10.99 -7.07 -16.86
N VAL A 523 10.88 -5.87 -16.29
CA VAL A 523 9.74 -4.97 -16.51
C VAL A 523 10.23 -3.79 -17.37
N PRO A 524 9.90 -3.76 -18.67
CA PRO A 524 10.31 -2.69 -19.56
C PRO A 524 9.86 -1.32 -19.05
N ARG A 525 10.73 -0.32 -19.17
CA ARG A 525 10.40 1.09 -18.85
C ARG A 525 9.74 1.77 -20.05
N ILE A 526 9.01 2.86 -19.77
CA ILE A 526 8.44 3.72 -20.81
C ILE A 526 9.57 4.39 -21.60
N ALA A 527 9.38 4.47 -22.92
CA ALA A 527 10.29 5.17 -23.84
C ALA A 527 10.46 6.66 -23.50
N GLU A 528 11.55 7.24 -24.00
CA GLU A 528 11.95 8.62 -23.71
C GLU A 528 10.92 9.66 -24.15
N ARG A 529 10.86 10.75 -23.37
CA ARG A 529 10.01 11.92 -23.58
C ARG A 529 10.51 12.74 -24.78
N SER A 530 9.60 13.27 -25.59
CA SER A 530 9.97 14.23 -26.64
C SER A 530 10.42 15.55 -26.02
N GLY A 531 11.56 16.09 -26.45
CA GLY A 531 12.01 17.43 -26.05
C GLY A 531 12.01 18.35 -27.26
N VAL A 532 11.16 19.38 -27.27
CA VAL A 532 11.20 20.42 -28.30
C VAL A 532 11.96 21.61 -27.73
N ASP A 533 13.02 22.04 -28.42
CA ASP A 533 13.75 23.28 -28.10
C ASP A 533 12.99 24.50 -28.64
N ASP A 534 11.94 24.90 -27.91
CA ASP A 534 11.13 26.10 -28.20
C ASP A 534 10.90 26.90 -26.90
N PRO A 535 11.45 28.13 -26.79
CA PRO A 535 11.27 28.97 -25.61
C PRO A 535 9.80 29.25 -25.24
N GLU A 536 8.88 29.28 -26.21
CA GLU A 536 7.45 29.49 -25.94
C GLU A 536 6.79 28.26 -25.30
N LEU A 537 7.30 27.05 -25.61
CA LEU A 537 6.77 25.79 -25.09
C LEU A 537 7.48 25.33 -23.81
N ALA A 538 8.65 25.89 -23.51
CA ALA A 538 9.45 25.53 -22.34
C ALA A 538 8.66 25.57 -21.01
N PRO A 539 7.80 26.58 -20.73
CA PRO A 539 6.95 26.56 -19.54
C PRO A 539 6.00 25.35 -19.46
N PHE A 540 5.41 24.95 -20.59
CA PHE A 540 4.52 23.79 -20.66
C PHE A 540 5.29 22.49 -20.45
N TYR A 541 6.46 22.32 -21.05
CA TYR A 541 7.30 21.14 -20.81
C TYR A 541 7.77 21.03 -19.36
N ARG A 542 8.20 22.16 -18.77
CA ARG A 542 8.62 22.23 -17.38
C ARG A 542 7.49 21.78 -16.47
N HIS A 543 6.33 22.41 -16.57
CA HIS A 543 5.25 22.21 -15.60
C HIS A 543 4.29 21.05 -15.93
N CYS A 544 4.03 20.76 -17.20
CA CYS A 544 3.03 19.78 -17.64
C CYS A 544 3.64 18.52 -18.26
N GLY A 545 4.92 18.56 -18.67
CA GLY A 545 5.59 17.48 -19.40
C GLY A 545 5.72 16.16 -18.64
N LEU A 546 5.67 16.19 -17.30
CA LEU A 546 5.67 14.96 -16.49
C LEU A 546 4.47 14.05 -16.83
N CYS A 547 3.32 14.65 -17.11
CA CYS A 547 2.06 13.95 -17.33
C CYS A 547 1.65 13.93 -18.81
N HIS A 548 1.87 15.03 -19.52
CA HIS A 548 1.29 15.26 -20.86
C HIS A 548 2.27 15.05 -22.02
N ASN A 549 3.50 14.60 -21.75
CA ASN A 549 4.46 14.20 -22.78
C ASN A 549 4.51 12.67 -22.88
N SER A 550 3.47 12.11 -23.48
CA SER A 550 3.27 10.67 -23.60
C SER A 550 2.40 10.35 -24.81
N THR A 551 2.50 9.12 -25.30
CA THR A 551 1.60 8.56 -26.32
C THR A 551 0.33 7.94 -25.73
N GLU A 552 0.24 7.88 -24.40
CA GLU A 552 -0.90 7.31 -23.67
C GLU A 552 -2.20 8.07 -23.94
N ALA A 553 -3.33 7.37 -24.07
CA ALA A 553 -4.65 7.96 -24.32
C ALA A 553 -5.13 8.91 -23.19
N PHE A 554 -4.66 8.70 -21.95
CA PHE A 554 -4.94 9.60 -20.84
C PHE A 554 -3.78 9.61 -19.82
N PRO A 555 -3.41 10.79 -19.27
CA PRO A 555 -3.90 12.12 -19.63
C PRO A 555 -3.48 12.50 -21.07
N PRO A 556 -4.20 13.42 -21.74
CA PRO A 556 -3.98 13.73 -23.14
C PRO A 556 -2.54 14.17 -23.40
N GLY A 557 -1.86 13.50 -24.33
CA GLY A 557 -0.45 13.67 -24.67
C GLY A 557 -0.12 14.92 -25.47
N PHE A 558 -0.63 16.09 -25.07
CA PHE A 558 -0.52 17.32 -25.88
C PHE A 558 0.90 17.89 -26.00
N LEU A 559 1.89 17.36 -25.27
CA LEU A 559 3.31 17.72 -25.37
C LEU A 559 4.17 16.66 -26.07
N HIS A 560 3.55 15.61 -26.60
CA HIS A 560 4.25 14.59 -27.37
C HIS A 560 4.29 14.93 -28.86
N GLY A 561 5.40 14.64 -29.53
CA GLY A 561 5.60 14.89 -30.96
C GLY A 561 6.57 16.05 -31.26
N ASP A 562 6.54 16.52 -32.51
CA ASP A 562 7.30 17.69 -32.95
C ASP A 562 6.62 19.01 -32.56
N ARG A 563 7.30 20.13 -32.83
CA ARG A 563 6.87 21.48 -32.47
C ARG A 563 5.47 21.82 -32.96
N ASP A 564 5.18 21.56 -34.24
CA ASP A 564 3.92 21.96 -34.87
C ASP A 564 2.77 21.09 -34.38
N THR A 565 3.03 19.78 -34.21
CA THR A 565 2.10 18.84 -33.59
C THR A 565 1.72 19.28 -32.17
N VAL A 566 2.72 19.65 -31.35
CA VAL A 566 2.49 20.10 -29.97
C VAL A 566 1.67 21.38 -29.94
N ARG A 567 1.97 22.36 -30.80
CA ARG A 567 1.19 23.61 -30.89
C ARG A 567 -0.27 23.34 -31.25
N ALA A 568 -0.53 22.51 -32.27
CA ALA A 568 -1.90 22.16 -32.67
C ALA A 568 -2.68 21.42 -31.56
N ARG A 569 -2.00 20.55 -30.82
CA ARG A 569 -2.58 19.83 -29.68
C ARG A 569 -2.90 20.76 -28.52
N ILE A 570 -2.01 21.69 -28.18
CA ILE A 570 -2.29 22.71 -27.15
C ILE A 570 -3.47 23.59 -27.58
N ASP A 571 -3.54 24.01 -28.86
CA ASP A 571 -4.67 24.79 -29.38
C ASP A 571 -6.01 24.05 -29.20
N THR A 572 -6.04 22.74 -29.51
CA THR A 572 -7.19 21.86 -29.29
C THR A 572 -7.59 21.80 -27.80
N CYS A 573 -6.61 21.73 -26.91
CA CYS A 573 -6.82 21.57 -25.48
C CYS A 573 -7.02 22.90 -24.71
N ALA A 574 -6.83 24.04 -25.39
CA ALA A 574 -6.77 25.35 -24.78
C ALA A 574 -7.95 25.70 -23.87
N PRO A 575 -9.23 25.39 -24.21
CA PRO A 575 -10.38 25.74 -23.35
C PRO A 575 -10.27 25.12 -21.94
N ARG A 576 -9.91 23.84 -21.87
CA ARG A 576 -9.78 23.11 -20.60
C ARG A 576 -8.48 23.42 -19.88
N MET A 577 -7.38 23.61 -20.62
CA MET A 577 -6.09 24.01 -20.05
C MET A 577 -6.18 25.38 -19.38
N ALA A 578 -6.74 26.39 -20.08
CA ALA A 578 -6.91 27.73 -19.53
C ALA A 578 -7.73 27.73 -18.24
N ARG A 579 -8.82 26.94 -18.20
CA ARG A 579 -9.62 26.79 -16.98
C ARG A 579 -8.82 26.20 -15.82
N ARG A 580 -8.07 25.12 -16.06
CA ARG A 580 -7.26 24.45 -15.01
C ARG A 580 -6.09 25.32 -14.55
N LEU A 581 -5.44 26.09 -15.42
CA LEU A 581 -4.39 27.05 -15.02
C LEU A 581 -4.97 28.20 -14.18
N ALA A 582 -6.17 28.69 -14.51
CA ALA A 582 -6.81 29.78 -13.77
C ALA A 582 -7.14 29.41 -12.31
N MET A 583 -7.26 28.11 -11.99
CA MET A 583 -7.54 27.64 -10.62
C MET A 583 -6.41 27.97 -9.62
N TRP A 584 -5.22 28.34 -10.09
CA TRP A 584 -4.14 28.85 -9.23
C TRP A 584 -4.44 30.22 -8.60
N ALA A 585 -5.37 31.00 -9.18
CA ALA A 585 -5.80 32.28 -8.62
C ALA A 585 -6.75 32.12 -7.42
N ALA A 586 -7.36 30.94 -7.24
CA ALA A 586 -8.27 30.66 -6.13
C ALA A 586 -7.59 29.81 -5.04
N PRO A 587 -7.92 30.05 -3.75
CA PRO A 587 -7.44 29.20 -2.66
C PRO A 587 -8.03 27.80 -2.77
N ALA A 588 -7.33 26.80 -2.20
CA ALA A 588 -7.83 25.43 -2.13
C ALA A 588 -9.21 25.38 -1.43
N GLY A 589 -10.09 24.49 -1.85
CA GLY A 589 -11.47 24.39 -1.36
C GLY A 589 -12.46 25.37 -2.02
N ALA A 590 -11.99 26.49 -2.58
CA ALA A 590 -12.81 27.43 -3.35
C ALA A 590 -12.72 27.18 -4.87
N ARG A 591 -11.93 26.19 -5.30
CA ARG A 591 -11.71 25.89 -6.72
C ARG A 591 -12.83 25.04 -7.27
N GLU A 592 -13.21 25.31 -8.52
CA GLU A 592 -14.07 24.40 -9.29
C GLU A 592 -13.32 23.09 -9.58
N LYS A 593 -12.04 23.19 -9.94
CA LYS A 593 -11.17 22.09 -10.35
C LYS A 593 -9.80 22.16 -9.70
N THR A 594 -9.14 21.02 -9.54
CA THR A 594 -7.72 21.00 -9.18
C THR A 594 -6.90 21.70 -10.27
N PRO A 595 -5.97 22.60 -9.91
CA PRO A 595 -5.19 23.33 -10.89
C PRO A 595 -4.26 22.41 -11.67
N MET A 596 -3.82 22.89 -12.83
CA MET A 596 -2.75 22.26 -13.61
C MET A 596 -1.48 23.10 -13.50
N PRO A 597 -0.29 22.51 -13.31
CA PRO A 597 -0.10 21.14 -12.84
C PRO A 597 -0.73 20.92 -11.45
N PRO A 598 -1.03 19.66 -11.08
CA PRO A 598 -1.60 19.33 -9.78
C PRO A 598 -0.73 19.80 -8.62
N PRO A 599 -1.28 20.37 -7.54
CA PRO A 599 -0.51 20.86 -6.40
C PRO A 599 0.39 19.81 -5.75
N ALA A 600 -0.02 18.53 -5.80
CA ALA A 600 0.76 17.43 -5.25
C ALA A 600 1.92 16.97 -6.15
N SER A 601 1.99 17.44 -7.40
CA SER A 601 3.09 17.08 -8.30
C SER A 601 4.33 17.92 -8.01
N SER A 602 5.52 17.34 -8.16
CA SER A 602 6.79 18.08 -8.03
C SER A 602 6.90 19.25 -9.02
N GLN A 603 6.19 19.16 -10.14
CA GLN A 603 6.14 20.21 -11.16
C GLN A 603 5.26 21.41 -10.78
N ALA A 604 4.42 21.31 -9.75
CA ALA A 604 3.71 22.47 -9.24
C ALA A 604 4.65 23.48 -8.58
N GLY A 605 5.64 23.00 -7.82
CA GLY A 605 6.73 23.79 -7.23
C GLY A 605 6.31 25.23 -6.88
N ASP A 606 7.05 26.20 -7.42
CA ASP A 606 6.79 27.62 -7.25
C ASP A 606 6.09 28.27 -8.47
N ILE A 607 5.21 27.53 -9.16
CA ILE A 607 4.59 27.98 -10.41
C ILE A 607 3.88 29.35 -10.31
N ARG A 608 3.40 29.71 -9.11
CA ARG A 608 2.73 31.00 -8.88
C ARG A 608 3.69 32.19 -8.96
N HIS A 609 4.97 31.99 -8.66
CA HIS A 609 5.96 33.06 -8.62
C HIS A 609 7.05 32.92 -9.69
N SER A 610 7.04 31.84 -10.49
CA SER A 610 8.04 31.60 -11.54
C SER A 610 7.89 32.47 -12.80
N GLY A 611 6.75 33.15 -12.98
CA GLY A 611 6.40 33.83 -14.24
C GLY A 611 5.89 32.88 -15.33
N ASP A 612 6.20 31.59 -15.26
CA ASP A 612 5.75 30.58 -16.24
C ASP A 612 4.23 30.46 -16.29
N LEU A 613 3.53 30.61 -15.16
CA LEU A 613 2.06 30.61 -15.13
C LEU A 613 1.47 31.74 -15.98
N ALA A 614 1.98 32.96 -15.82
CA ALA A 614 1.51 34.12 -16.57
C ALA A 614 1.81 33.96 -18.07
N SER A 615 2.99 33.46 -18.41
CA SER A 615 3.39 33.15 -19.79
C SER A 615 2.46 32.14 -20.44
N MET A 616 2.15 31.02 -19.77
CA MET A 616 1.22 30.01 -20.28
C MET A 616 -0.21 30.56 -20.44
N GLN A 617 -0.69 31.33 -19.46
CA GLN A 617 -2.02 31.95 -19.52
C GLN A 617 -2.13 32.96 -20.68
N GLN A 618 -1.13 33.80 -20.89
CA GLN A 618 -1.09 34.77 -21.99
C GLN A 618 -1.02 34.07 -23.36
N TRP A 619 -0.23 33.01 -23.46
CA TRP A 619 -0.13 32.21 -24.67
C TRP A 619 -1.50 31.62 -25.03
N LEU A 620 -2.18 30.97 -24.07
CA LEU A 620 -3.50 30.37 -24.28
C LEU A 620 -4.58 31.41 -24.60
N ALA A 621 -4.52 32.59 -23.98
CA ALA A 621 -5.47 33.67 -24.25
C ALA A 621 -5.41 34.11 -25.72
N THR A 622 -4.21 34.26 -26.27
CA THR A 622 -3.99 34.60 -27.69
C THR A 622 -4.59 33.54 -28.62
N ARG A 623 -4.42 32.26 -28.29
CA ARG A 623 -4.93 31.13 -29.11
C ARG A 623 -6.44 30.98 -29.04
N LEU A 624 -7.03 31.15 -27.86
CA LEU A 624 -8.48 31.13 -27.69
C LEU A 624 -9.14 32.26 -28.48
N GLN A 625 -8.55 33.45 -28.48
CA GLN A 625 -9.02 34.57 -29.30
C GLN A 625 -8.94 34.25 -30.80
N ALA A 626 -7.81 33.71 -31.26
CA ALA A 626 -7.62 33.31 -32.66
C ALA A 626 -8.62 32.22 -33.11
N SER A 627 -9.04 31.34 -32.19
CA SER A 627 -9.99 30.25 -32.45
C SER A 627 -11.46 30.66 -32.27
N GLY A 628 -11.75 31.96 -32.06
CA GLY A 628 -13.13 32.46 -31.88
C GLY A 628 -13.76 32.12 -30.53
N HIS A 629 -12.99 31.63 -29.56
CA HIS A 629 -13.45 31.36 -28.20
C HIS A 629 -13.29 32.61 -27.32
N ALA A 630 -14.42 33.25 -26.98
CA ALA A 630 -14.43 34.35 -26.02
C ALA A 630 -14.14 33.83 -24.59
N PRO A 631 -13.09 34.33 -23.89
CA PRO A 631 -12.74 33.87 -22.54
C PRO A 631 -13.88 33.99 -21.52
N SER A 632 -14.68 35.05 -21.60
CA SER A 632 -15.85 35.26 -20.71
C SER A 632 -16.95 34.20 -20.92
N ARG A 633 -17.15 33.75 -22.16
CA ARG A 633 -18.13 32.71 -22.49
C ARG A 633 -17.66 31.34 -21.99
N LEU A 634 -16.39 31.02 -22.18
CA LEU A 634 -15.80 29.79 -21.64
C LEU A 634 -15.87 29.80 -20.11
N ALA A 635 -15.62 30.95 -19.46
CA ALA A 635 -15.66 31.11 -18.01
C ALA A 635 -17.05 30.84 -17.40
N ALA A 636 -18.13 31.12 -18.13
CA ALA A 636 -19.51 30.91 -17.67
C ALA A 636 -20.04 29.48 -17.89
N GLN A 637 -19.37 28.66 -18.71
CA GLN A 637 -19.78 27.28 -18.99
C GLN A 637 -19.28 26.32 -17.90
N PRO A 638 -20.07 25.30 -17.52
CA PRO A 638 -19.58 24.19 -16.69
C PRO A 638 -18.37 23.51 -17.34
N TYR A 639 -17.38 23.09 -16.55
CA TYR A 639 -16.18 22.45 -17.08
C TYR A 639 -16.46 21.25 -18.02
N ALA A 640 -17.45 20.42 -17.67
CA ALA A 640 -17.82 19.23 -18.43
C ALA A 640 -18.36 19.54 -19.84
N ASP A 641 -18.88 20.75 -20.04
CA ASP A 641 -19.45 21.21 -21.31
C ASP A 641 -18.41 21.97 -22.16
N LEU A 642 -17.21 22.22 -21.63
CA LEU A 642 -16.09 22.76 -22.42
C LEU A 642 -15.62 21.75 -23.47
N PRO A 643 -15.14 22.20 -24.65
CA PRO A 643 -14.57 21.34 -25.67
C PRO A 643 -13.57 20.32 -25.11
N ASP A 644 -13.68 19.07 -25.56
CA ASP A 644 -12.80 17.99 -25.13
C ASP A 644 -11.37 18.21 -25.66
N CYS A 645 -10.38 17.87 -24.83
CA CYS A 645 -8.97 17.81 -25.24
C CYS A 645 -8.70 16.42 -25.84
N ALA A 646 -9.09 16.24 -27.10
CA ALA A 646 -8.90 15.01 -27.85
C ALA A 646 -7.70 15.16 -28.80
N VAL A 647 -6.57 14.52 -28.46
CA VAL A 647 -5.28 14.70 -29.16
C VAL A 647 -4.73 13.40 -29.78
N PHE A 648 -5.60 12.41 -29.93
CA PHE A 648 -5.29 11.07 -30.46
C PHE A 648 -5.92 10.87 -31.84
#